data_AF-A0A923NL26-F1
#
_entry.id   AF-A0A923NL26-F1
#
_cell.length_a   1.000
_cell.length_b   1.000
_cell.length_c   1.000
_cell.angle_alpha   90.00
_cell.angle_beta   90.00
_cell.angle_gamma   90.00
#
_symmetry.space_group_name_H-M   'P 1'
#
loop_
_entity.id
_entity.type
_entity.pdbx_description
1 polymer ?
#
loop_
_entity_poly.entity_id
_entity_poly.type
_entity_poly.pdbx_seq_one_letter_code
_entity_poly.pdbx_strand_id
1 'polypeptide(L)'
;MYIADLHIHSKYSRATSRECVPEYLDLWARRKGIDLLGTGDFTHPAWRRELKDKLAPAEDGLYQLKEDFKIRDSMTADEKEPRFVVSGEISSIYKKNGKTRKVHNLILLPGLEEAEQLSRRLEAIGNIHSDGRPILGLDSRDLLEITLETCPRAIFIPAHIWTPHFSLFGAFSGFDTIEECFEDLTGHIHALETGLSSDPPMNWRLSALDSFHLVSNSDAHSPAKLGREANLLDIELSYEGLYQALQEGEGLVGTLEFFPEEGKYHMDGHRKCDLCLSPVQTSQYGGRCPVCGKKITIGVLHRVEQLADRQEGYEKPGARPFESLVPLPEVIAASTDKSAASVKVQRQYEAMLAELGTEFSILRDIPLEAIRSCAGPCIEEGIRRLRQGKVERIPGYDGEYGIIKIIDKEEIAELCGQVSFFESIALPAGKKKKAPEKRGTIPKEKAKEPAKESRQAPDNLRQQEAVTAEERVVAVIAGPGTGKTHTLIEKIAFLIQEKGLAPAEITALTFTKKAAEELKDRLQKKLGKRKASAVKTGTFHSICLELLKRWKGEIRLADEQQQMDAATAAIKDCGLSTSPSAFLRRISAWKSGVSELEDEPLREAACQYAKQLREDNLLDFDDLLTETLVYMEEHPQEPALGEGGWLLVDEFQDVSLPQYRLIRQWAGRGKALFVIGDPDQCIYGFRGAVPQVFRRLKEDHPDLREIRLELNYRSTPEILENAVSVINRASGAPRQLKALRDSGKKTRLVTAANDLQEAIYIAKEINQMTGGMDMMDVQRFAAGRETHRSFGDIAVLYRTHHQARLLESCLRKESIPCVVTGKDPFLQEKAVKETIHFFRALLEGDREQMEAVSSRLFAENPRQTGQYLAERFLPRLETERPSALLRDWAEQTGLKPRARMDRLGEMAVFYDRMDEFLDNLLLGEEQDIRRSTAGEQYRSGAVSLMTFHGAKGLEFPVVFLCGVKEGVIPLESADPEEERRLFYVGMTRAKEELILTTGNPPSEFLEDLPLFGIEREETLKKKENEGVQLDFFHL
;
A
#
# COMPACT_ATOMS: atom_id res chain seq x y z
N MET A 1 22.34 13.66 36.94
CA MET A 1 21.30 14.22 36.05
C MET A 1 21.90 14.60 34.71
N TYR A 2 21.33 14.02 33.65
CA TYR A 2 21.72 14.12 32.25
C TYR A 2 20.56 14.60 31.41
N ILE A 3 20.86 15.27 30.29
CA ILE A 3 19.87 15.66 29.28
C ILE A 3 19.98 14.69 28.10
N ALA A 4 18.84 14.06 27.75
CA ALA A 4 18.77 13.06 26.69
C ALA A 4 17.75 13.42 25.61
N ASP A 5 18.17 13.40 24.34
CA ASP A 5 17.31 13.60 23.17
C ASP A 5 17.43 12.39 22.24
N LEU A 6 16.41 11.53 22.25
CA LEU A 6 16.48 10.16 21.74
C LEU A 6 15.93 10.00 20.32
N HIS A 7 15.13 10.97 19.85
CA HIS A 7 14.47 10.95 18.55
C HIS A 7 15.05 12.00 17.60
N ILE A 8 15.90 11.54 16.69
CA ILE A 8 16.56 12.39 15.68
C ILE A 8 16.62 11.66 14.33
N HIS A 9 16.89 12.41 13.26
CA HIS A 9 17.08 11.88 11.91
C HIS A 9 18.47 12.14 11.33
N SER A 10 18.94 11.21 10.51
CA SER A 10 20.18 11.25 9.75
C SER A 10 19.98 11.93 8.38
N LYS A 11 21.10 12.27 7.72
CA LYS A 11 21.08 12.77 6.32
C LYS A 11 20.42 11.83 5.30
N TYR A 12 20.20 10.56 5.66
CA TYR A 12 19.56 9.56 4.80
C TYR A 12 18.03 9.58 4.89
N SER A 13 17.48 10.23 5.91
CA SER A 13 16.04 10.52 5.96
C SER A 13 15.66 11.67 5.05
N ARG A 14 14.46 11.59 4.47
CA ARG A 14 13.90 12.69 3.67
C ARG A 14 13.72 13.95 4.50
N ALA A 15 13.77 15.10 3.82
CA ALA A 15 13.61 16.44 4.42
C ALA A 15 14.57 16.77 5.59
N THR A 16 15.69 16.04 5.69
CA THR A 16 16.71 16.21 6.73
C THR A 16 17.95 16.91 6.17
N SER A 17 18.64 17.70 7.01
CA SER A 17 19.87 18.40 6.63
C SER A 17 20.96 17.41 6.23
N ARG A 18 21.78 17.78 5.23
CA ARG A 18 23.01 17.02 4.89
C ARG A 18 24.04 17.01 6.02
N GLU A 19 23.91 17.96 6.94
CA GLU A 19 24.75 18.09 8.14
C GLU A 19 24.28 17.17 9.28
N CYS A 20 23.19 16.41 9.14
CA CYS A 20 22.84 15.37 10.11
C CYS A 20 23.77 14.14 9.95
N VAL A 21 25.03 14.34 10.33
CA VAL A 21 26.11 13.33 10.40
C VAL A 21 26.69 13.33 11.82
N PRO A 22 27.34 12.24 12.28
CA PRO A 22 27.74 12.10 13.67
C PRO A 22 28.64 13.24 14.16
N GLU A 23 29.49 13.80 13.29
CA GLU A 23 30.40 14.90 13.59
C GLU A 23 29.70 16.19 14.00
N TYR A 24 28.63 16.56 13.28
CA TYR A 24 27.86 17.76 13.59
C TYR A 24 26.86 17.52 14.71
N LEU A 25 26.33 16.29 14.83
CA LEU A 25 25.47 15.92 15.95
C LEU A 25 26.23 16.04 17.28
N ASP A 26 27.45 15.50 17.36
CA ASP A 26 28.35 15.67 18.51
C ASP A 26 28.60 17.16 18.83
N LEU A 27 28.98 17.95 17.83
CA LEU A 27 29.27 19.37 17.98
C LEU A 27 28.07 20.13 18.56
N TRP A 28 26.88 19.92 18.00
CA TRP A 28 25.67 20.59 18.46
C TRP A 28 25.22 20.08 19.83
N ALA A 29 25.41 18.80 20.14
CA ALA A 29 25.17 18.27 21.49
C ALA A 29 26.03 19.00 22.52
N ARG A 30 27.33 19.20 22.24
CA ARG A 30 28.24 19.95 23.11
C ARG A 30 27.84 21.41 23.28
N ARG A 31 27.42 22.08 22.20
CA ARG A 31 26.92 23.47 22.25
C ARG A 31 25.65 23.59 23.08
N LYS A 32 24.70 22.68 22.87
CA LYS A 32 23.43 22.67 23.59
C LYS A 32 23.59 22.25 25.05
N GLY A 33 24.52 21.34 25.31
CA GLY A 33 24.69 20.70 26.62
C GLY A 33 23.88 19.41 26.77
N ILE A 34 23.69 18.66 25.68
CA ILE A 34 23.03 17.35 25.67
C ILE A 34 24.09 16.28 25.96
N ASP A 35 23.79 15.38 26.89
CA ASP A 35 24.72 14.34 27.33
C ASP A 35 24.50 13.01 26.61
N LEU A 36 23.24 12.70 26.23
CA LEU A 36 22.87 11.47 25.52
C LEU A 36 22.00 11.79 24.28
N LEU A 37 22.41 11.26 23.13
CA LEU A 37 21.71 11.44 21.85
C LEU A 37 21.32 10.10 21.23
N GLY A 38 20.16 10.06 20.58
CA GLY A 38 19.87 9.03 19.60
C GLY A 38 20.82 9.12 18.38
N THR A 39 21.10 8.01 17.71
CA THR A 39 21.81 8.04 16.42
C THR A 39 20.91 8.39 15.23
N GLY A 40 19.61 8.12 15.35
CA GLY A 40 18.63 8.19 14.27
C GLY A 40 18.82 7.11 13.20
N ASP A 41 17.73 6.76 12.51
CA ASP A 41 17.68 6.01 11.25
C ASP A 41 18.55 4.75 11.14
N PHE A 42 18.71 3.97 12.22
CA PHE A 42 19.55 2.75 12.17
C PHE A 42 19.13 1.77 11.07
N THR A 43 17.91 1.85 10.55
CA THR A 43 17.39 1.01 9.46
C THR A 43 18.13 1.19 8.13
N HIS A 44 18.78 2.33 7.89
CA HIS A 44 19.47 2.56 6.63
C HIS A 44 20.89 1.94 6.59
N PRO A 45 21.21 1.07 5.62
CA PRO A 45 22.44 0.28 5.65
C PRO A 45 23.71 1.12 5.43
N ALA A 46 23.65 2.19 4.63
CA ALA A 46 24.80 3.09 4.49
C ALA A 46 25.05 3.90 5.77
N TRP A 47 23.99 4.22 6.51
CA TRP A 47 24.10 4.95 7.77
C TRP A 47 24.71 4.06 8.86
N ARG A 48 24.27 2.80 8.99
CA ARG A 48 24.90 1.86 9.93
C ARG A 48 26.39 1.67 9.71
N ARG A 49 26.84 1.62 8.44
CA ARG A 49 28.27 1.54 8.11
C ARG A 49 29.01 2.80 8.59
N GLU A 50 28.44 3.97 8.32
CA GLU A 50 29.00 5.24 8.79
C GLU A 50 29.07 5.34 10.32
N LEU A 51 28.03 4.88 11.03
CA LEU A 51 28.03 4.79 12.49
C LEU A 51 29.13 3.83 12.97
N LYS A 52 29.27 2.65 12.37
CA LYS A 52 30.31 1.67 12.72
C LYS A 52 31.73 2.19 12.47
N ASP A 53 31.91 2.99 11.43
CA ASP A 53 33.21 3.56 11.08
C ASP A 53 33.59 4.74 11.98
N LYS A 54 32.63 5.57 12.39
CA LYS A 54 32.89 6.82 13.12
C LYS A 54 32.73 6.72 14.63
N LEU A 55 31.89 5.81 15.12
CA LEU A 55 31.63 5.65 16.54
C LEU A 55 32.51 4.55 17.16
N ALA A 56 32.88 4.74 18.42
CA ALA A 56 33.55 3.74 19.26
C ALA A 56 32.67 3.43 20.49
N PRO A 57 32.63 2.17 20.96
CA PRO A 57 31.96 1.85 22.23
C PRO A 57 32.58 2.65 23.38
N ALA A 58 31.75 3.20 24.26
CA ALA A 58 32.16 3.96 25.43
C ALA A 58 31.77 3.21 26.72
N GLU A 59 30.50 3.24 27.08
CA GLU A 59 29.89 2.47 28.17
C GLU A 59 29.02 1.32 27.62
N ASP A 60 28.44 0.50 28.50
CA ASP A 60 27.58 -0.62 28.09
C ASP A 60 26.38 -0.12 27.27
N GLY A 61 26.35 -0.50 26.00
CA GLY A 61 25.35 -0.12 25.00
C GLY A 61 25.35 1.34 24.54
N LEU A 62 26.37 2.12 24.91
CA LEU A 62 26.55 3.51 24.49
C LEU A 62 27.82 3.70 23.66
N TYR A 63 27.79 4.69 22.77
CA TYR A 63 28.85 4.98 21.83
C TYR A 63 29.32 6.42 21.94
N GLN A 64 30.57 6.69 21.60
CA GLN A 64 31.13 8.04 21.48
C GLN A 64 31.77 8.24 20.11
N LEU A 65 31.85 9.49 19.65
CA LEU A 65 32.52 9.81 18.41
C LEU A 65 34.03 9.62 18.56
N LYS A 66 34.68 8.94 17.60
CA LYS A 66 36.15 8.79 17.59
C LYS A 66 36.83 10.15 17.44
N GLU A 67 37.96 10.32 18.12
CA GLU A 67 38.74 11.57 18.15
C GLU A 67 39.06 12.13 16.76
N ASP A 68 39.36 11.27 15.78
CA ASP A 68 39.69 11.67 14.41
C ASP A 68 38.55 12.40 13.67
N PHE A 69 37.30 12.22 14.13
CA PHE A 69 36.11 12.81 13.54
C PHE A 69 35.51 13.94 14.38
N LYS A 70 36.04 14.21 15.59
CA LYS A 70 35.55 15.31 16.44
C LYS A 70 35.90 16.66 15.81
N ILE A 71 34.88 17.50 15.59
CA ILE A 71 35.07 18.87 15.12
C ILE A 71 35.48 19.73 16.32
N ARG A 72 36.69 20.29 16.28
CA ARG A 72 37.16 21.23 17.31
C ARG A 72 36.44 22.56 17.17
N ASP A 73 35.91 23.06 18.27
CA ASP A 73 35.17 24.31 18.31
C ASP A 73 35.69 25.19 19.45
N SER A 74 36.10 26.41 19.13
CA SER A 74 36.61 27.36 20.13
C SER A 74 35.53 27.85 21.10
N MET A 75 34.26 27.56 20.80
CA MET A 75 33.09 28.06 21.52
C MET A 75 32.57 27.10 22.60
N THR A 76 33.13 25.89 22.70
CA THR A 76 32.70 24.88 23.69
C THR A 76 33.91 24.23 24.32
N ALA A 77 33.82 23.85 25.60
CA ALA A 77 34.86 23.04 26.22
C ALA A 77 34.99 21.69 25.51
N ASP A 78 36.19 21.35 25.04
CA ASP A 78 36.51 20.04 24.45
C ASP A 78 36.40 18.88 25.47
N GLU A 79 36.16 19.19 26.75
CA GLU A 79 36.02 18.22 27.85
C GLU A 79 34.65 17.50 27.87
N LYS A 80 33.61 18.06 27.23
CA LYS A 80 32.30 17.37 27.16
C LYS A 80 32.32 16.30 26.07
N GLU A 81 31.87 15.10 26.42
CA GLU A 81 31.80 13.96 25.50
C GLU A 81 30.38 13.37 25.45
N PRO A 82 29.52 13.85 24.55
CA PRO A 82 28.19 13.30 24.36
C PRO A 82 28.23 11.80 24.01
N ARG A 83 27.28 11.04 24.54
CA ARG A 83 27.07 9.64 24.19
C ARG A 83 25.96 9.48 23.17
N PHE A 84 26.06 8.40 22.39
CA PHE A 84 25.09 8.00 21.39
C PHE A 84 24.46 6.66 21.78
N VAL A 85 23.14 6.57 21.71
CA VAL A 85 22.36 5.33 21.77
C VAL A 85 21.77 5.05 20.39
N VAL A 86 21.79 3.80 19.97
CA VAL A 86 21.28 3.44 18.64
C VAL A 86 19.77 3.62 18.61
N SER A 87 19.29 4.51 17.74
CA SER A 87 17.87 4.84 17.62
C SER A 87 17.41 4.91 16.16
N GLY A 88 16.12 4.70 15.91
CA GLY A 88 15.52 4.79 14.58
C GLY A 88 14.01 4.83 14.62
N GLU A 89 13.42 5.64 13.74
CA GLU A 89 11.98 5.75 13.56
C GLU A 89 11.52 4.87 12.39
N ILE A 90 10.42 4.13 12.58
CA ILE A 90 9.79 3.34 11.53
C ILE A 90 8.34 3.80 11.37
N SER A 91 7.93 4.06 10.13
CA SER A 91 6.56 4.46 9.80
C SER A 91 5.74 3.24 9.36
N SER A 92 4.69 2.91 10.11
CA SER A 92 3.77 1.81 9.81
C SER A 92 2.51 2.34 9.15
N ILE A 93 2.22 1.94 7.89
CA ILE A 93 1.00 2.30 7.16
C ILE A 93 0.23 1.04 6.73
N TYR A 94 -0.91 0.79 7.36
CA TYR A 94 -1.66 -0.46 7.19
C TYR A 94 -3.16 -0.27 7.41
N LYS A 95 -3.99 -1.30 7.16
CA LYS A 95 -5.45 -1.22 7.33
C LYS A 95 -5.86 -2.05 8.54
N LYS A 96 -6.51 -1.42 9.52
CA LYS A 96 -7.03 -2.06 10.74
C LYS A 96 -8.37 -1.43 11.13
N ASN A 97 -9.31 -2.26 11.58
CA ASN A 97 -10.67 -1.84 11.95
C ASN A 97 -11.38 -1.00 10.87
N GLY A 98 -11.17 -1.36 9.59
CA GLY A 98 -11.79 -0.70 8.44
C GLY A 98 -11.19 0.67 8.05
N LYS A 99 -10.16 1.16 8.74
CA LYS A 99 -9.47 2.43 8.47
C LYS A 99 -8.00 2.21 8.10
N THR A 100 -7.43 3.12 7.31
CA THR A 100 -5.99 3.19 7.07
C THR A 100 -5.33 3.86 8.27
N ARG A 101 -4.47 3.12 8.96
CA ARG A 101 -3.69 3.56 10.14
C ARG A 101 -2.31 3.98 9.70
N LYS A 102 -1.78 5.03 10.34
CA LYS A 102 -0.44 5.57 10.10
C LYS A 102 0.17 5.89 11.45
N VAL A 103 1.12 5.08 11.90
CA VAL A 103 1.71 5.21 13.23
C VAL A 103 3.23 5.18 13.08
N HIS A 104 3.91 6.10 13.75
CA HIS A 104 5.35 6.09 13.83
C HIS A 104 5.80 5.50 15.15
N ASN A 105 6.87 4.72 15.11
CA ASN A 105 7.42 4.06 16.29
C ASN A 105 8.93 4.29 16.34
N LEU A 106 9.40 4.81 17.47
CA LEU A 106 10.81 4.96 17.80
C LEU A 106 11.29 3.70 18.49
N ILE A 107 12.41 3.16 18.01
CA ILE A 107 13.04 1.96 18.58
C ILE A 107 14.45 2.31 19.02
N LEU A 108 14.78 2.01 20.27
CA LEU A 108 16.12 2.14 20.83
C LEU A 108 16.72 0.76 21.05
N LEU A 109 17.95 0.57 20.59
CA LEU A 109 18.64 -0.72 20.60
C LEU A 109 19.92 -0.67 21.45
N PRO A 110 20.29 -1.78 22.11
CA PRO A 110 21.47 -1.84 22.96
C PRO A 110 22.78 -1.77 22.16
N GLY A 111 22.74 -1.99 20.84
CA GLY A 111 23.94 -1.99 20.03
C GLY A 111 23.70 -1.98 18.52
N LEU A 112 24.79 -1.72 17.78
CA LEU A 112 24.79 -1.73 16.31
C LEU A 112 24.63 -3.13 15.72
N GLU A 113 24.95 -4.18 16.47
CA GLU A 113 24.80 -5.57 16.01
C GLU A 113 23.32 -5.98 16.03
N GLU A 114 22.58 -5.62 17.08
CA GLU A 114 21.13 -5.79 17.17
C GLU A 114 20.41 -4.96 16.10
N ALA A 115 20.90 -3.75 15.83
CA ALA A 115 20.40 -2.91 14.75
C ALA A 115 20.55 -3.57 13.38
N GLU A 116 21.67 -4.26 13.14
CA GLU A 116 21.89 -5.03 11.92
C GLU A 116 20.96 -6.25 11.84
N GLN A 117 20.76 -6.99 12.95
CA GLN A 117 19.85 -8.14 13.00
C GLN A 117 18.39 -7.75 12.75
N LEU A 118 17.91 -6.72 13.44
CA LEU A 118 16.55 -6.20 13.25
C LEU A 118 16.38 -5.68 11.83
N SER A 119 17.35 -4.92 11.32
CA SER A 119 17.29 -4.42 9.95
C SER A 119 17.25 -5.53 8.91
N ARG A 120 17.98 -6.64 9.09
CA ARG A 120 17.89 -7.80 8.18
C ARG A 120 16.52 -8.45 8.16
N ARG A 121 15.86 -8.54 9.33
CA ARG A 121 14.47 -9.03 9.40
C ARG A 121 13.52 -8.05 8.73
N LEU A 122 13.67 -6.75 8.95
CA LEU A 122 12.84 -5.70 8.34
C LEU A 122 13.08 -5.54 6.83
N GLU A 123 14.31 -5.77 6.35
CA GLU A 123 14.68 -5.74 4.92
C GLU A 123 13.92 -6.78 4.11
N ALA A 124 13.58 -7.90 4.74
CA ALA A 124 12.75 -8.89 4.11
C ALA A 124 11.28 -8.43 4.00
N ILE A 125 10.82 -7.49 4.86
CA ILE A 125 9.45 -6.93 4.95
C ILE A 125 9.24 -5.80 3.95
N GLY A 126 10.18 -4.88 3.86
CA GLY A 126 10.04 -3.70 3.02
C GLY A 126 11.36 -3.03 2.67
N ASN A 127 11.29 -2.02 1.82
CA ASN A 127 12.47 -1.31 1.37
C ASN A 127 13.00 -0.36 2.46
N ILE A 128 14.13 -0.74 3.06
CA ILE A 128 14.86 0.06 4.06
C ILE A 128 16.07 0.82 3.48
N HIS A 129 16.31 0.73 2.17
CA HIS A 129 17.48 1.32 1.50
C HIS A 129 17.23 2.69 0.90
N SER A 130 15.97 3.06 0.69
CA SER A 130 15.60 4.32 0.03
C SER A 130 15.52 5.52 0.96
N ASP A 131 15.27 5.26 2.25
CA ASP A 131 14.97 6.28 3.25
C ASP A 131 15.53 5.85 4.60
N GLY A 132 16.02 6.83 5.38
CA GLY A 132 16.41 6.66 6.77
C GLY A 132 15.25 6.23 7.66
N ARG A 133 14.05 6.74 7.37
CA ARG A 133 12.78 6.35 7.99
C ARG A 133 11.97 5.48 7.02
N PRO A 134 12.10 4.15 7.08
CA PRO A 134 11.37 3.28 6.17
C PRO A 134 9.87 3.33 6.46
N ILE A 135 9.08 3.26 5.39
CA ILE A 135 7.63 3.08 5.45
C ILE A 135 7.33 1.62 5.20
N LEU A 136 6.79 0.95 6.21
CA LEU A 136 6.45 -0.46 6.16
C LEU A 136 4.92 -0.63 6.16
N GLY A 137 4.43 -1.54 5.31
CA GLY A 137 3.02 -1.94 5.25
C GLY A 137 2.60 -2.88 6.39
N LEU A 138 3.25 -2.75 7.54
CA LEU A 138 3.20 -3.69 8.66
C LEU A 138 2.38 -3.09 9.81
N ASP A 139 1.57 -3.93 10.47
CA ASP A 139 0.88 -3.53 11.70
C ASP A 139 1.90 -3.16 12.78
N SER A 140 1.67 -2.10 13.54
CA SER A 140 2.53 -1.72 14.67
C SER A 140 2.61 -2.81 15.74
N ARG A 141 1.56 -3.64 15.90
CA ARG A 141 1.60 -4.85 16.76
C ARG A 141 2.62 -5.87 16.25
N ASP A 142 2.63 -6.15 14.95
CA ASP A 142 3.56 -7.10 14.34
C ASP A 142 5.00 -6.55 14.31
N LEU A 143 5.16 -5.23 14.15
CA LEU A 143 6.45 -4.58 14.27
C LEU A 143 7.02 -4.77 15.68
N LEU A 144 6.21 -4.57 16.72
CA LEU A 144 6.59 -4.78 18.11
C LEU A 144 6.98 -6.25 18.36
N GLU A 145 6.19 -7.21 17.86
CA GLU A 145 6.50 -8.64 17.97
C GLU A 145 7.86 -8.97 17.35
N ILE A 146 8.11 -8.53 16.11
CA ILE A 146 9.38 -8.74 15.41
C ILE A 146 10.54 -8.11 16.18
N THR A 147 10.35 -6.89 16.70
CA THR A 147 11.36 -6.20 17.51
C THR A 147 11.69 -7.00 18.78
N LEU A 148 10.70 -7.43 19.54
CA LEU A 148 10.90 -8.18 20.79
C LEU A 148 11.48 -9.57 20.56
N GLU A 149 11.09 -10.27 19.50
CA GLU A 149 11.68 -11.55 19.12
C GLU A 149 13.16 -11.42 18.74
N THR A 150 13.53 -10.31 18.09
CA THR A 150 14.90 -10.09 17.62
C THR A 150 15.79 -9.58 18.74
N CYS A 151 15.28 -8.63 19.52
CA CYS A 151 15.98 -8.01 20.63
C CYS A 151 14.99 -7.81 21.78
N PRO A 152 14.92 -8.75 22.74
CA PRO A 152 13.99 -8.65 23.89
C PRO A 152 14.24 -7.42 24.78
N ARG A 153 15.46 -6.88 24.74
CA ARG A 153 15.86 -5.67 25.49
C ARG A 153 15.64 -4.36 24.71
N ALA A 154 15.07 -4.41 23.50
CA ALA A 154 14.75 -3.19 22.76
C ALA A 154 13.70 -2.35 23.50
N ILE A 155 13.86 -1.03 23.46
CA ILE A 155 12.87 -0.08 23.97
C ILE A 155 12.03 0.38 22.79
N PHE A 156 10.72 0.20 22.88
CA PHE A 156 9.78 0.52 21.81
C PHE A 156 8.83 1.63 22.28
N ILE A 157 8.82 2.75 21.56
CA ILE A 157 8.11 3.97 21.96
C ILE A 157 7.25 4.41 20.77
N PRO A 158 5.91 4.39 20.87
CA PRO A 158 5.04 5.07 19.92
C PRO A 158 5.41 6.56 19.88
N ALA A 159 5.81 7.02 18.70
CA ALA A 159 6.37 8.35 18.49
C ALA A 159 5.28 9.40 18.25
N HIS A 160 5.51 10.63 18.75
CA HIS A 160 4.66 11.83 18.58
C HIS A 160 3.15 11.55 18.48
N ILE A 161 2.61 10.92 19.52
CA ILE A 161 1.29 10.27 19.57
C ILE A 161 0.09 11.15 19.20
N TRP A 162 0.27 12.47 19.06
CA TRP A 162 -0.78 13.43 18.75
C TRP A 162 -0.78 14.01 17.33
N THR A 163 0.28 13.80 16.53
CA THR A 163 0.35 14.46 15.21
C THR A 163 -0.85 14.07 14.33
N PRO A 164 -1.59 15.01 13.71
CA PRO A 164 -2.90 14.69 13.13
C PRO A 164 -2.92 13.57 12.07
N HIS A 165 -1.80 13.37 11.36
CA HIS A 165 -1.71 12.49 10.19
C HIS A 165 -0.92 11.19 10.40
N PHE A 166 0.07 11.18 11.31
CA PHE A 166 1.03 10.06 11.47
C PHE A 166 1.26 9.75 12.95
N SER A 167 0.19 9.48 13.68
CA SER A 167 0.33 9.19 15.11
C SER A 167 -0.73 8.22 15.60
N LEU A 168 -0.47 7.71 16.80
CA LEU A 168 -1.36 6.78 17.48
C LEU A 168 -2.75 7.40 17.73
N PHE A 169 -2.85 8.65 18.18
CA PHE A 169 -4.13 9.33 18.47
C PHE A 169 -4.54 10.39 17.43
N GLY A 170 -3.84 10.47 16.29
CA GLY A 170 -4.07 11.47 15.26
C GLY A 170 -5.52 11.58 14.77
N ALA A 171 -5.97 12.80 14.51
CA ALA A 171 -7.37 13.10 14.17
C ALA A 171 -7.88 12.42 12.88
N PHE A 172 -6.99 12.05 11.93
CA PHE A 172 -7.38 11.48 10.64
C PHE A 172 -7.15 9.97 10.52
N SER A 173 -6.09 9.45 11.14
CA SER A 173 -5.61 8.07 10.98
C SER A 173 -5.42 7.31 12.30
N GLY A 174 -5.51 7.99 13.45
CA GLY A 174 -5.22 7.45 14.77
C GLY A 174 -6.35 6.62 15.40
N PHE A 175 -5.97 5.76 16.33
CA PHE A 175 -6.82 5.00 17.23
C PHE A 175 -7.44 5.89 18.31
N ASP A 176 -8.47 5.38 18.98
CA ASP A 176 -9.06 6.04 20.16
C ASP A 176 -8.45 5.49 21.47
N THR A 177 -7.79 4.32 21.42
CA THR A 177 -7.12 3.66 22.55
C THR A 177 -5.80 3.00 22.09
N ILE A 178 -4.88 2.74 23.02
CA ILE A 178 -3.57 2.10 22.71
C ILE A 178 -3.77 0.60 22.45
N GLU A 179 -4.73 -0.01 23.14
CA GLU A 179 -5.11 -1.41 23.04
C GLU A 179 -5.61 -1.78 21.63
N GLU A 180 -6.27 -0.86 20.92
CA GLU A 180 -6.63 -1.09 19.52
C GLU A 180 -5.41 -1.16 18.57
N CYS A 181 -4.31 -0.52 18.95
CA CYS A 181 -3.08 -0.51 18.16
C CYS A 181 -2.29 -1.79 18.38
N PHE A 182 -1.93 -2.08 19.64
CA PHE A 182 -0.99 -3.14 20.02
C PHE A 182 -1.64 -4.43 20.53
N GLU A 183 -2.96 -4.45 20.76
CA GLU A 183 -3.73 -5.63 21.18
C GLU A 183 -3.10 -6.38 22.36
N ASP A 184 -2.78 -7.66 22.17
CA ASP A 184 -2.18 -8.56 23.15
C ASP A 184 -0.81 -8.08 23.66
N LEU A 185 -0.08 -7.30 22.86
CA LEU A 185 1.26 -6.81 23.19
C LEU A 185 1.26 -5.42 23.83
N THR A 186 0.10 -4.84 24.12
CA THR A 186 -0.01 -3.51 24.76
C THR A 186 0.77 -3.45 26.08
N GLY A 187 0.82 -4.55 26.84
CA GLY A 187 1.58 -4.63 28.09
C GLY A 187 3.10 -4.54 27.95
N HIS A 188 3.64 -4.51 26.73
CA HIS A 188 5.06 -4.29 26.47
C HIS A 188 5.41 -2.83 26.14
N ILE A 189 4.42 -1.95 26.04
CA ILE A 189 4.61 -0.51 25.85
C ILE A 189 4.59 0.17 27.21
N HIS A 190 5.68 0.83 27.57
CA HIS A 190 5.81 1.52 28.87
C HIS A 190 6.05 3.01 28.74
N ALA A 191 6.56 3.49 27.59
CA ALA A 191 6.80 4.91 27.33
C ALA A 191 6.10 5.39 26.05
N LEU A 192 5.68 6.65 26.03
CA LEU A 192 5.03 7.32 24.90
C LEU A 192 5.68 8.67 24.64
N GLU A 193 5.97 8.98 23.38
CA GLU A 193 6.47 10.30 22.99
C GLU A 193 5.31 11.22 22.61
N THR A 194 5.21 12.36 23.27
CA THR A 194 4.10 13.32 23.14
C THR A 194 4.20 14.14 21.86
N GLY A 195 5.40 14.62 21.53
CA GLY A 195 5.74 15.42 20.36
C GLY A 195 5.43 16.92 20.50
N LEU A 196 6.04 17.72 19.62
CA LEU A 196 6.16 19.19 19.61
C LEU A 196 4.88 20.05 19.67
N SER A 197 3.70 19.47 19.78
CA SER A 197 2.41 20.20 19.81
C SER A 197 1.53 19.84 21.01
N SER A 198 2.09 19.10 21.98
CA SER A 198 1.44 18.74 23.24
C SER A 198 2.45 18.77 24.38
N ASP A 199 1.98 19.04 25.59
CA ASP A 199 2.80 19.08 26.80
C ASP A 199 2.24 18.13 27.89
N PRO A 200 2.95 17.90 29.00
CA PRO A 200 2.47 17.04 30.07
C PRO A 200 1.10 17.47 30.64
N PRO A 201 0.80 18.76 30.92
CA PRO A 201 -0.53 19.20 31.34
C PRO A 201 -1.66 18.79 30.39
N MET A 202 -1.48 18.88 29.07
CA MET A 202 -2.46 18.41 28.10
C MET A 202 -2.68 16.90 28.23
N ASN A 203 -1.61 16.12 28.41
CA ASN A 203 -1.66 14.67 28.50
C ASN A 203 -2.21 14.14 29.83
N TRP A 204 -1.99 14.84 30.96
CA TRP A 204 -2.54 14.47 32.28
C TRP A 204 -4.06 14.46 32.32
N ARG A 205 -4.70 15.13 31.34
CA ARG A 205 -6.15 15.16 31.18
C ARG A 205 -6.74 13.81 30.74
N LEU A 206 -5.91 12.85 30.35
CA LEU A 206 -6.30 11.51 29.91
C LEU A 206 -5.85 10.45 30.93
N SER A 207 -6.80 9.84 31.63
CA SER A 207 -6.50 8.74 32.56
C SER A 207 -5.87 7.52 31.89
N ALA A 208 -6.19 7.28 30.62
CA ALA A 208 -5.62 6.18 29.84
C ALA A 208 -4.09 6.28 29.67
N LEU A 209 -3.51 7.47 29.80
CA LEU A 209 -2.06 7.67 29.68
C LEU A 209 -1.33 7.50 31.02
N ASP A 210 -2.05 7.28 32.13
CA ASP A 210 -1.46 7.34 33.45
C ASP A 210 -0.47 6.22 33.76
N SER A 211 -0.63 5.07 33.11
CA SER A 211 0.24 3.89 33.24
C SER A 211 1.53 4.00 32.43
N PHE A 212 1.68 5.03 31.58
CA PHE A 212 2.82 5.19 30.70
C PHE A 212 3.74 6.32 31.15
N HIS A 213 5.02 6.19 30.84
CA HIS A 213 6.03 7.23 31.02
C HIS A 213 6.03 8.15 29.81
N LEU A 214 5.66 9.41 30.02
CA LEU A 214 5.72 10.43 28.98
C LEU A 214 7.18 10.85 28.78
N VAL A 215 7.64 10.77 27.54
CA VAL A 215 8.96 11.23 27.10
C VAL A 215 8.81 12.31 26.03
N SER A 216 9.82 13.17 25.94
CA SER A 216 9.82 14.32 25.04
C SER A 216 11.15 14.36 24.27
N ASN A 217 11.08 14.46 22.94
CA ASN A 217 12.24 14.42 22.05
C ASN A 217 12.08 15.39 20.87
N SER A 218 13.19 15.89 20.35
CA SER A 218 13.15 17.06 19.46
C SER A 218 12.68 16.81 18.02
N ASP A 219 12.57 15.54 17.61
CA ASP A 219 12.34 15.10 16.22
C ASP A 219 13.25 15.88 15.24
N ALA A 220 14.56 15.88 15.54
CA ALA A 220 15.51 16.77 14.89
C ALA A 220 15.82 16.34 13.45
N HIS A 221 15.40 17.19 12.50
CA HIS A 221 15.75 17.10 11.08
C HIS A 221 16.97 17.99 10.69
N SER A 222 17.61 18.61 11.68
CA SER A 222 18.84 19.41 11.49
C SER A 222 19.57 19.54 12.83
N PRO A 223 20.92 19.58 12.86
CA PRO A 223 21.66 19.64 14.13
C PRO A 223 21.31 20.86 15.01
N ALA A 224 20.99 22.01 14.41
CA ALA A 224 20.59 23.22 15.14
C ALA A 224 19.27 23.09 15.93
N LYS A 225 18.46 22.07 15.61
CA LYS A 225 17.13 21.81 16.21
C LYS A 225 17.16 20.79 17.34
N LEU A 226 18.34 20.22 17.65
CA LEU A 226 18.52 19.31 18.78
C LEU A 226 18.14 19.99 20.10
N GLY A 227 17.54 19.22 21.01
CA GLY A 227 17.21 19.68 22.36
C GLY A 227 16.10 20.73 22.43
N ARG A 228 15.24 20.86 21.41
CA ARG A 228 13.98 21.62 21.56
C ARG A 228 13.01 20.94 22.53
N GLU A 229 13.08 19.62 22.57
CA GLU A 229 12.48 18.74 23.57
C GLU A 229 13.55 17.74 23.99
N ALA A 230 13.57 17.37 25.27
CA ALA A 230 14.52 16.42 25.82
C ALA A 230 14.02 15.82 27.14
N ASN A 231 14.69 14.78 27.61
CA ASN A 231 14.39 14.08 28.85
C ASN A 231 15.46 14.36 29.91
N LEU A 232 15.05 14.53 31.16
CA LEU A 232 15.93 14.70 32.31
C LEU A 232 16.07 13.35 33.03
N LEU A 233 17.27 12.78 32.99
CA LEU A 233 17.56 11.44 33.51
C LEU A 233 18.57 11.50 34.65
N ASP A 234 18.29 10.89 35.79
CA ASP A 234 19.22 10.66 36.88
C ASP A 234 19.50 9.16 37.03
N ILE A 235 20.32 8.67 36.11
CA ILE A 235 20.66 7.27 35.93
C ILE A 235 22.17 7.11 35.84
N GLU A 236 22.67 5.88 35.91
CA GLU A 236 24.00 5.57 35.42
C GLU A 236 24.03 5.74 33.88
N LEU A 237 25.11 6.29 33.34
CA LEU A 237 25.27 6.54 31.90
C LEU A 237 25.51 5.21 31.16
N SER A 238 24.46 4.40 31.02
CA SER A 238 24.47 3.08 30.37
C SER A 238 23.13 2.80 29.71
N TYR A 239 23.11 1.85 28.77
CA TYR A 239 21.84 1.40 28.16
C TYR A 239 20.92 0.75 29.21
N GLU A 240 21.46 0.06 30.21
CA GLU A 240 20.65 -0.52 31.28
C GLU A 240 19.97 0.56 32.13
N GLY A 241 20.67 1.63 32.48
CA GLY A 241 20.07 2.78 33.17
C GLY A 241 18.97 3.43 32.33
N LEU A 242 19.18 3.57 31.02
CA LEU A 242 18.15 4.09 30.11
C LEU A 242 16.94 3.15 30.00
N TYR A 243 17.18 1.84 29.95
CA TYR A 243 16.13 0.82 29.90
C TYR A 243 15.24 0.88 31.15
N GLN A 244 15.84 0.93 32.35
CA GLN A 244 15.11 1.07 33.61
C GLN A 244 14.33 2.39 33.67
N ALA A 245 14.91 3.50 33.21
CA ALA A 245 14.23 4.79 33.20
C ALA A 245 12.99 4.83 32.31
N LEU A 246 13.03 4.16 31.15
CA LEU A 246 11.94 4.21 30.17
C LEU A 246 10.93 3.06 30.33
N GLN A 247 11.34 1.92 30.87
CA GLN A 247 10.45 0.76 31.07
C GLN A 247 9.85 0.72 32.48
N GLU A 248 10.62 1.09 33.50
CA GLU A 248 10.22 1.01 34.92
C GLU A 248 10.01 2.40 35.55
N GLY A 249 10.54 3.45 34.92
CA GLY A 249 10.43 4.81 35.40
C GLY A 249 11.49 5.20 36.43
N GLU A 250 12.45 4.34 36.72
CA GLU A 250 13.51 4.60 37.70
C GLU A 250 14.56 5.57 37.12
N GLY A 251 14.70 6.74 37.74
CA GLY A 251 15.65 7.77 37.29
C GLY A 251 15.13 8.70 36.18
N LEU A 252 13.93 8.53 35.63
CA LEU A 252 13.31 9.57 34.78
C LEU A 252 12.74 10.69 35.67
N VAL A 253 13.45 11.82 35.72
CA VAL A 253 13.16 12.94 36.63
C VAL A 253 12.09 13.87 36.06
N GLY A 254 12.10 14.12 34.76
CA GLY A 254 11.21 15.09 34.12
C GLY A 254 11.54 15.29 32.64
N THR A 255 10.89 16.27 32.01
CA THR A 255 11.09 16.60 30.59
C THR A 255 11.36 18.09 30.39
N LEU A 256 12.14 18.40 29.35
CA LEU A 256 12.26 19.73 28.77
C LEU A 256 11.31 19.77 27.58
N GLU A 257 10.35 20.69 27.61
CA GLU A 257 9.27 20.77 26.64
C GLU A 257 9.42 21.99 25.74
N PHE A 258 9.07 21.81 24.47
CA PHE A 258 8.80 22.92 23.59
C PHE A 258 7.42 23.49 23.91
N PHE A 259 7.21 24.80 23.72
CA PHE A 259 5.88 25.35 23.94
C PHE A 259 4.91 24.79 22.89
N PRO A 260 3.84 24.09 23.28
CA PRO A 260 2.98 23.40 22.33
C PRO A 260 2.31 24.38 21.37
N GLU A 261 2.08 25.63 21.78
CA GLU A 261 1.52 26.70 20.96
C GLU A 261 2.43 27.08 19.78
N GLU A 262 3.75 26.91 19.89
CA GLU A 262 4.64 27.10 18.73
C GLU A 262 4.51 25.97 17.71
N GLY A 263 3.99 24.81 18.12
CA GLY A 263 3.70 23.68 17.28
C GLY A 263 2.81 24.02 16.08
N LYS A 264 3.14 23.45 14.92
CA LYS A 264 2.45 23.72 13.63
C LYS A 264 0.95 23.41 13.61
N TYR A 265 0.50 22.56 14.51
CA TYR A 265 -0.85 21.99 14.51
C TYR A 265 -1.50 22.06 15.89
N HIS A 266 -1.08 23.00 16.74
CA HIS A 266 -1.62 23.10 18.08
C HIS A 266 -3.12 23.40 18.08
N MET A 267 -3.51 24.47 17.37
CA MET A 267 -4.91 24.92 17.26
C MET A 267 -5.57 24.47 15.97
N ASP A 268 -6.90 24.50 15.96
CA ASP A 268 -7.67 24.28 14.75
C ASP A 268 -7.48 25.46 13.79
N GLY A 269 -7.38 25.19 12.49
CA GLY A 269 -7.31 26.31 11.58
C GLY A 269 -7.46 26.00 10.11
N HIS A 270 -7.52 27.08 9.35
CA HIS A 270 -7.60 27.06 7.90
C HIS A 270 -6.70 28.16 7.34
N ARG A 271 -5.48 27.77 6.97
CA ARG A 271 -4.40 28.65 6.54
C ARG A 271 -4.78 29.58 5.41
N LYS A 272 -5.52 29.09 4.40
CA LYS A 272 -5.90 29.90 3.23
C LYS A 272 -6.81 31.08 3.56
N CYS A 273 -7.42 31.08 4.75
CA CYS A 273 -8.28 32.15 5.22
C CYS A 273 -7.71 32.86 6.46
N ASP A 274 -6.44 32.60 6.80
CA ASP A 274 -5.75 33.10 7.99
C ASP A 274 -6.58 32.95 9.28
N LEU A 275 -7.24 31.79 9.43
CA LEU A 275 -8.19 31.54 10.50
C LEU A 275 -7.64 30.51 11.49
N CYS A 276 -7.42 30.95 12.72
CA CYS A 276 -7.07 30.13 13.88
C CYS A 276 -8.23 30.14 14.88
N LEU A 277 -8.71 28.96 15.29
CA LEU A 277 -9.87 28.78 16.16
C LEU A 277 -9.55 27.83 17.31
N SER A 278 -10.18 28.09 18.46
CA SER A 278 -10.21 27.14 19.57
C SER A 278 -11.13 25.95 19.26
N PRO A 279 -10.93 24.78 19.91
CA PRO A 279 -11.80 23.62 19.73
C PRO A 279 -13.29 23.96 19.90
N VAL A 280 -13.62 24.76 20.91
CA VAL A 280 -14.99 25.22 21.20
C VAL A 280 -15.55 26.05 20.04
N GLN A 281 -14.76 26.95 19.46
CA GLN A 281 -15.19 27.76 18.31
C GLN A 281 -15.37 26.90 17.05
N THR A 282 -14.47 25.95 16.80
CA THR A 282 -14.59 25.02 15.67
C THR A 282 -15.85 24.16 15.77
N SER A 283 -16.18 23.67 16.96
CA SER A 283 -17.43 22.94 17.20
C SER A 283 -18.66 23.83 16.94
N GLN A 284 -18.62 25.11 17.31
CA GLN A 284 -19.71 26.06 17.03
C GLN A 284 -19.93 26.28 15.53
N TYR A 285 -18.88 26.21 14.70
CA TYR A 285 -18.97 26.29 13.25
C TYR A 285 -19.17 24.93 12.55
N GLY A 286 -19.43 23.86 13.31
CA GLY A 286 -19.65 22.51 12.75
C GLY A 286 -18.44 21.95 12.00
N GLY A 287 -17.22 22.32 12.40
CA GLY A 287 -15.98 21.86 11.77
C GLY A 287 -15.71 22.45 10.38
N ARG A 288 -16.41 23.53 9.99
CA ARG A 288 -16.25 24.20 8.70
C ARG A 288 -15.81 25.65 8.87
N CYS A 289 -14.98 26.12 7.94
CA CYS A 289 -14.45 27.46 7.93
C CYS A 289 -15.60 28.46 7.67
N PRO A 290 -15.84 29.44 8.55
CA PRO A 290 -16.87 30.47 8.36
C PRO A 290 -16.60 31.38 7.16
N VAL A 291 -15.36 31.44 6.66
CA VAL A 291 -14.98 32.30 5.52
C VAL A 291 -15.27 31.62 4.18
N CYS A 292 -14.91 30.34 4.02
CA CYS A 292 -14.96 29.66 2.73
C CYS A 292 -15.82 28.38 2.70
N GLY A 293 -16.38 27.95 3.83
CA GLY A 293 -17.24 26.76 3.94
C GLY A 293 -16.54 25.41 3.86
N LYS A 294 -15.22 25.37 3.64
CA LYS A 294 -14.40 24.15 3.62
C LYS A 294 -14.15 23.60 5.02
N LYS A 295 -13.81 22.31 5.16
CA LYS A 295 -13.46 21.71 6.46
C LYS A 295 -12.21 22.38 7.05
N ILE A 296 -12.22 22.56 8.37
CA ILE A 296 -11.09 23.09 9.15
C ILE A 296 -10.13 21.93 9.46
N THR A 297 -8.82 22.18 9.44
CA THR A 297 -7.83 21.21 9.92
C THR A 297 -7.91 21.16 11.44
N ILE A 298 -8.22 19.98 11.99
CA ILE A 298 -8.33 19.75 13.43
C ILE A 298 -6.92 19.71 14.02
N GLY A 299 -6.66 20.55 15.03
CA GLY A 299 -5.42 20.63 15.77
C GLY A 299 -5.32 19.62 16.90
N VAL A 300 -4.13 19.51 17.47
CA VAL A 300 -3.80 18.61 18.58
C VAL A 300 -4.65 18.91 19.80
N LEU A 301 -4.82 20.19 20.16
CA LEU A 301 -5.61 20.56 21.33
C LEU A 301 -7.06 20.07 21.24
N HIS A 302 -7.67 20.15 20.06
CA HIS A 302 -9.03 19.64 19.85
C HIS A 302 -9.08 18.12 19.96
N ARG A 303 -8.09 17.41 19.42
CA ARG A 303 -8.06 15.95 19.54
C ARG A 303 -7.85 15.49 20.99
N VAL A 304 -7.00 16.17 21.75
CA VAL A 304 -6.84 15.97 23.21
C VAL A 304 -8.18 16.24 23.91
N GLU A 305 -8.85 17.36 23.61
CA GLU A 305 -10.17 17.71 24.18
C GLU A 305 -11.23 16.63 23.94
N GLN A 306 -11.20 15.96 22.78
CA GLN A 306 -12.15 14.89 22.43
C GLN A 306 -11.93 13.61 23.24
N LEU A 307 -10.67 13.29 23.58
CA LEU A 307 -10.30 12.06 24.28
C LEU A 307 -10.13 12.27 25.79
N ALA A 308 -9.95 13.52 26.24
CA ALA A 308 -9.78 13.88 27.64
C ALA A 308 -11.01 13.50 28.47
N ASP A 309 -10.78 12.81 29.58
CA ASP A 309 -11.78 12.46 30.58
C ASP A 309 -11.72 13.38 31.82
N ARG A 310 -10.73 14.27 31.89
CA ARG A 310 -10.51 15.24 32.98
C ARG A 310 -10.53 16.68 32.49
N GLN A 311 -10.84 17.61 33.41
CA GLN A 311 -10.92 19.04 33.12
C GLN A 311 -9.55 19.66 32.83
N GLU A 312 -9.57 20.77 32.11
CA GLU A 312 -8.39 21.62 31.89
C GLU A 312 -7.83 22.14 33.22
N GLY A 313 -6.51 22.14 33.36
CA GLY A 313 -5.82 22.52 34.61
C GLY A 313 -5.74 21.42 35.66
N TYR A 314 -6.09 20.17 35.34
CA TYR A 314 -5.87 19.04 36.23
C TYR A 314 -4.38 18.75 36.42
N GLU A 315 -3.90 18.80 37.66
CA GLU A 315 -2.55 18.39 38.04
C GLU A 315 -2.57 16.95 38.56
N LYS A 316 -1.81 16.07 37.92
CA LYS A 316 -1.72 14.66 38.34
C LYS A 316 -0.94 14.55 39.66
N PRO A 317 -1.47 13.87 40.68
CA PRO A 317 -0.72 13.62 41.91
C PRO A 317 0.57 12.84 41.62
N GLY A 318 1.72 13.36 42.06
CA GLY A 318 3.02 12.75 41.78
C GLY A 318 3.49 12.90 40.33
N ALA A 319 2.93 13.85 39.57
CA ALA A 319 3.43 14.20 38.24
C ALA A 319 4.91 14.59 38.30
N ARG A 320 5.67 14.14 37.30
CA ARG A 320 7.05 14.55 37.12
C ARG A 320 7.11 16.02 36.70
N PRO A 321 8.10 16.80 37.18
CA PRO A 321 8.29 18.17 36.74
C PRO A 321 8.59 18.24 35.24
N PHE A 322 8.22 19.37 34.63
CA PHE A 322 8.60 19.71 33.27
C PHE A 322 9.02 21.19 33.21
N GLU A 323 9.88 21.52 32.26
CA GLU A 323 10.33 22.90 32.01
C GLU A 323 10.09 23.27 30.56
N SER A 324 9.30 24.32 30.30
CA SER A 324 9.10 24.84 28.93
C SER A 324 10.20 25.82 28.56
N LEU A 325 10.97 25.51 27.53
CA LEU A 325 12.11 26.31 27.08
C LEU A 325 11.94 26.75 25.62
N VAL A 326 12.59 27.88 25.29
CA VAL A 326 12.72 28.39 23.91
C VAL A 326 14.22 28.37 23.57
N PRO A 327 14.62 27.93 22.36
CA PRO A 327 16.03 27.95 21.94
C PRO A 327 16.69 29.31 22.15
N LEU A 328 17.92 29.32 22.66
CA LEU A 328 18.62 30.57 23.01
C LEU A 328 18.72 31.57 21.84
N PRO A 329 18.97 31.18 20.58
CA PRO A 329 18.94 32.11 19.45
C PRO A 329 17.58 32.81 19.27
N GLU A 330 16.48 32.13 19.58
CA GLU A 330 15.12 32.70 19.51
C GLU A 330 14.87 33.66 20.69
N VAL A 331 15.38 33.34 21.88
CA VAL A 331 15.34 34.26 23.04
C VAL A 331 16.13 35.54 22.76
N ILE A 332 17.34 35.43 22.20
CA ILE A 332 18.17 36.59 21.82
C ILE A 332 17.47 37.41 20.72
N ALA A 333 16.87 36.74 19.74
CA ALA A 333 16.11 37.38 18.66
C ALA A 333 14.91 38.16 19.19
N ALA A 334 14.10 37.53 20.04
CA ALA A 334 12.94 38.14 20.69
C ALA A 334 13.35 39.33 21.59
N SER A 335 14.50 39.24 22.27
CA SER A 335 15.01 40.29 23.17
C SER A 335 15.66 41.47 22.43
N THR A 336 15.99 41.32 21.14
CA THR A 336 16.70 42.35 20.36
C THR A 336 15.94 42.82 19.12
N ASP A 337 14.68 42.40 18.95
CA ASP A 337 13.80 42.64 17.79
C ASP A 337 14.47 42.32 16.43
N LYS A 338 15.17 41.18 16.38
CA LYS A 338 15.86 40.66 15.18
C LYS A 338 15.38 39.26 14.87
N SER A 339 15.75 38.71 13.71
CA SER A 339 15.51 37.29 13.43
C SER A 339 16.61 36.41 14.05
N ALA A 340 16.24 35.20 14.46
CA ALA A 340 17.15 34.19 15.00
C ALA A 340 18.29 33.83 14.01
N ALA A 341 18.03 33.92 12.70
CA ALA A 341 19.01 33.68 11.64
C ALA A 341 19.95 34.88 11.37
N SER A 342 19.77 36.02 12.04
CA SER A 342 20.59 37.20 11.78
C SER A 342 22.03 37.03 12.26
N VAL A 343 23.00 37.54 11.49
CA VAL A 343 24.43 37.48 11.83
C VAL A 343 24.74 38.07 13.22
N LYS A 344 24.00 39.12 13.62
CA LYS A 344 24.16 39.73 14.95
C LYS A 344 23.70 38.80 16.08
N VAL A 345 22.59 38.09 15.89
CA VAL A 345 22.08 37.12 16.87
C VAL A 345 23.00 35.91 16.96
N GLN A 346 23.45 35.38 15.83
CA GLN A 346 24.37 34.23 15.80
C GLN A 346 25.72 34.56 16.45
N ARG A 347 26.29 35.75 16.19
CA ARG A 347 27.51 36.21 16.89
C ARG A 347 27.32 36.36 18.39
N GLN A 348 26.16 36.86 18.82
CA GLN A 348 25.85 36.98 20.24
C GLN A 348 25.69 35.60 20.90
N TYR A 349 25.02 34.67 20.22
CA TYR A 349 24.90 33.28 20.66
C TYR A 349 26.27 32.61 20.80
N GLU A 350 27.14 32.73 19.80
CA GLU A 350 28.52 32.21 19.86
C GLU A 350 29.33 32.83 21.01
N ALA A 351 29.22 34.15 21.22
CA ALA A 351 29.91 34.82 22.32
C ALA A 351 29.43 34.34 23.70
N MET A 352 28.12 34.16 23.87
CA MET A 352 27.55 33.63 25.11
C MET A 352 27.98 32.19 25.37
N LEU A 353 28.05 31.34 24.35
CA LEU A 353 28.56 29.98 24.52
C LEU A 353 30.03 29.95 24.97
N ALA A 354 30.86 30.79 24.35
CA ALA A 354 32.29 30.86 24.67
C ALA A 354 32.57 31.37 26.10
N GLU A 355 31.75 32.29 26.62
CA GLU A 355 31.97 32.92 27.93
C GLU A 355 31.18 32.26 29.08
N LEU A 356 29.94 31.83 28.83
CA LEU A 356 29.01 31.35 29.86
C LEU A 356 28.80 29.83 29.85
N GLY A 357 29.22 29.14 28.79
CA GLY A 357 29.08 27.68 28.65
C GLY A 357 27.87 27.25 27.80
N THR A 358 27.33 26.05 28.05
CA THR A 358 26.35 25.43 27.13
C THR A 358 24.96 26.09 27.17
N GLU A 359 24.19 25.96 26.07
CA GLU A 359 22.87 26.58 25.93
C GLU A 359 21.93 26.28 27.10
N PHE A 360 21.79 25.00 27.48
CA PHE A 360 20.92 24.63 28.60
C PHE A 360 21.39 25.22 29.93
N SER A 361 22.70 25.27 30.17
CA SER A 361 23.24 25.92 31.37
C SER A 361 22.89 27.41 31.39
N ILE A 362 23.02 28.11 30.26
CA ILE A 362 22.64 29.54 30.15
C ILE A 362 21.15 29.73 30.41
N LEU A 363 20.29 28.88 29.84
CA LEU A 363 18.84 29.02 29.97
C LEU A 363 18.33 28.64 31.37
N ARG A 364 19.00 27.72 32.08
CA ARG A 364 18.50 27.12 33.33
C ARG A 364 19.28 27.56 34.57
N ASP A 365 20.60 27.43 34.54
CA ASP A 365 21.43 27.40 35.75
C ASP A 365 22.22 28.68 35.99
N ILE A 366 22.73 29.32 34.93
CA ILE A 366 23.64 30.47 35.06
C ILE A 366 22.93 31.65 35.74
N PRO A 367 23.57 32.34 36.71
CA PRO A 367 23.00 33.53 37.35
C PRO A 367 22.74 34.67 36.37
N LEU A 368 21.64 35.39 36.57
CA LEU A 368 21.21 36.48 35.68
C LEU A 368 22.27 37.60 35.59
N GLU A 369 23.03 37.83 36.67
CA GLU A 369 24.10 38.83 36.72
C GLU A 369 25.22 38.53 35.70
N ALA A 370 25.60 37.27 35.55
CA ALA A 370 26.61 36.84 34.58
C ALA A 370 26.10 36.94 33.13
N ILE A 371 24.81 36.65 32.92
CA ILE A 371 24.15 36.85 31.62
C ILE A 371 24.13 38.34 31.27
N ARG A 372 23.81 39.21 32.23
CA ARG A 372 23.78 40.65 32.03
C ARG A 372 25.15 41.22 31.67
N SER A 373 26.24 40.74 32.28
CA SER A 373 27.59 41.20 31.96
C SER A 373 28.04 40.81 30.55
N CYS A 374 27.67 39.62 30.08
CA CYS A 374 28.06 39.11 28.76
C CYS A 374 27.15 39.62 27.63
N ALA A 375 25.82 39.64 27.85
CA ALA A 375 24.83 39.83 26.80
C ALA A 375 23.96 41.10 26.95
N GLY A 376 24.09 41.81 28.07
CA GLY A 376 23.35 43.04 28.35
C GLY A 376 21.96 42.82 28.98
N PRO A 377 21.30 43.92 29.40
CA PRO A 377 20.07 43.87 30.20
C PRO A 377 18.84 43.36 29.42
N CYS A 378 18.76 43.63 28.11
CA CYS A 378 17.64 43.21 27.27
C CYS A 378 17.56 41.66 27.17
N ILE A 379 18.71 40.97 27.05
CA ILE A 379 18.76 39.49 26.97
C ILE A 379 18.59 38.84 28.36
N GLU A 380 19.15 39.44 29.40
CA GLU A 380 18.93 39.01 30.79
C GLU A 380 17.45 39.02 31.17
N GLU A 381 16.74 40.11 30.87
CA GLU A 381 15.30 40.22 31.10
C GLU A 381 14.52 39.15 30.32
N GLY A 382 14.94 38.85 29.08
CA GLY A 382 14.31 37.81 28.25
C GLY A 382 14.43 36.42 28.88
N ILE A 383 15.63 36.05 29.34
CA ILE A 383 15.87 34.78 30.04
C ILE A 383 15.15 34.75 31.38
N ARG A 384 15.10 35.87 32.12
CA ARG A 384 14.36 35.97 33.39
C ARG A 384 12.87 35.73 33.20
N ARG A 385 12.26 36.29 32.14
CA ARG A 385 10.84 36.09 31.82
C ARG A 385 10.55 34.66 31.38
N LEU A 386 11.43 34.06 30.58
CA LEU A 386 11.35 32.66 30.20
C LEU A 386 11.38 31.74 31.41
N ARG A 387 12.35 31.90 32.33
CA ARG A 387 12.44 31.13 33.59
C ARG A 387 11.22 31.31 34.51
N GLN A 388 10.51 32.43 34.39
CA GLN A 388 9.27 32.70 35.15
C GLN A 388 7.99 32.25 34.41
N GLY A 389 8.10 31.70 33.19
CA GLY A 389 6.95 31.35 32.34
C GLY A 389 6.11 32.53 31.85
N LYS A 390 6.63 33.77 31.95
CA LYS A 390 5.93 35.00 31.56
C LYS A 390 6.16 35.31 30.09
N VAL A 391 5.45 34.60 29.22
CA VAL A 391 5.56 34.73 27.76
C VAL A 391 4.19 34.90 27.11
N GLU A 392 4.10 35.75 26.08
CA GLU A 392 2.89 35.87 25.23
C GLU A 392 2.96 34.83 24.12
N ARG A 393 1.88 34.06 23.95
CA ARG A 393 1.81 32.89 23.07
C ARG A 393 0.83 33.14 21.93
N ILE A 394 1.31 33.13 20.69
CA ILE A 394 0.47 33.16 19.49
C ILE A 394 0.49 31.75 18.89
N PRO A 395 -0.62 30.99 18.93
CA PRO A 395 -0.60 29.58 18.57
C PRO A 395 -0.50 29.35 17.06
N GLY A 396 0.25 28.31 16.70
CA GLY A 396 0.35 27.76 15.35
C GLY A 396 -0.88 26.95 14.97
N TYR A 397 -1.14 26.88 13.66
CA TYR A 397 -2.28 26.16 13.08
C TYR A 397 -2.00 25.77 11.62
N ASP A 398 -2.61 24.67 11.17
CA ASP A 398 -2.63 24.23 9.76
C ASP A 398 -1.26 24.29 9.04
N GLY A 399 -0.19 23.88 9.74
CA GLY A 399 1.17 23.79 9.20
C GLY A 399 2.05 25.03 9.43
N GLU A 400 1.53 26.09 10.04
CA GLU A 400 2.27 27.30 10.42
C GLU A 400 2.70 27.23 11.89
N TYR A 401 3.98 27.53 12.16
CA TYR A 401 4.48 27.61 13.53
C TYR A 401 3.88 28.83 14.25
N GLY A 402 3.61 28.65 15.54
CA GLY A 402 3.27 29.75 16.42
C GLY A 402 4.45 30.68 16.68
N ILE A 403 4.21 31.75 17.43
CA ILE A 403 5.23 32.73 17.80
C ILE A 403 5.14 32.98 19.30
N ILE A 404 6.27 32.82 19.99
CA ILE A 404 6.42 33.28 21.37
C ILE A 404 7.08 34.65 21.40
N LYS A 405 6.42 35.58 22.09
CA LYS A 405 6.97 36.90 22.39
C LYS A 405 7.32 36.97 23.87
N ILE A 406 8.54 37.41 24.14
CA ILE A 406 9.10 37.49 25.49
C ILE A 406 9.10 38.94 25.99
N ILE A 407 9.45 39.89 25.12
CA ILE A 407 9.52 41.33 25.43
C ILE A 407 8.86 42.13 24.31
N ASP A 408 8.11 43.16 24.67
CA ASP A 408 7.49 44.08 23.70
C ASP A 408 8.50 45.08 23.14
N LYS A 409 8.28 45.53 21.89
CA LYS A 409 9.17 46.46 21.18
C LYS A 409 9.38 47.79 21.93
N GLU A 410 8.37 48.25 22.66
CA GLU A 410 8.40 49.48 23.44
C GLU A 410 9.30 49.31 24.69
N GLU A 411 9.27 48.15 25.33
CA GLU A 411 10.13 47.82 26.49
C GLU A 411 11.59 47.57 26.09
N ILE A 412 11.83 46.96 24.92
CA ILE A 412 13.19 46.78 24.37
C ILE A 412 13.85 48.16 24.20
N ALA A 413 13.11 49.15 23.71
CA ALA A 413 13.62 50.52 23.55
C ALA A 413 13.92 51.22 24.89
N GLU A 414 13.13 50.97 25.93
CA GLU A 414 13.38 51.49 27.29
C GLU A 414 14.59 50.84 27.96
N LEU A 415 14.71 49.50 27.87
CA LEU A 415 15.79 48.72 28.48
C LEU A 415 17.15 48.94 27.79
N CYS A 416 17.15 49.04 26.46
CA CYS A 416 18.35 49.29 25.69
C CYS A 416 18.68 50.82 25.59
N GLY A 417 17.73 51.71 25.92
CA GLY A 417 17.85 53.17 25.84
C GLY A 417 18.56 53.86 27.02
N GLN A 418 18.82 53.16 28.13
CA GLN A 418 19.47 53.75 29.33
C GLN A 418 20.99 53.99 29.21
N VAL A 419 21.59 53.80 28.03
CA VAL A 419 23.02 54.10 27.77
C VAL A 419 23.24 55.33 26.87
N SER A 420 22.19 56.12 26.63
CA SER A 420 22.27 57.34 25.81
C SER A 420 21.60 58.52 26.52
N PHE A 421 22.29 59.10 27.50
CA PHE A 421 21.83 60.28 28.24
C PHE A 421 22.46 61.61 27.77
N PHE A 422 23.10 61.63 26.60
CA PHE A 422 23.60 62.86 25.98
C PHE A 422 23.44 62.81 24.46
N GLU A 423 22.22 63.06 23.96
CA GLU A 423 22.03 63.93 22.81
C GLU A 423 20.57 64.35 22.68
N SER A 424 20.38 65.65 22.55
CA SER A 424 19.15 66.38 22.81
C SER A 424 18.38 66.71 21.52
N ILE A 425 17.04 66.63 21.63
CA ILE A 425 16.02 67.48 20.96
C ILE A 425 15.66 67.16 19.49
N ALA A 426 14.45 66.61 19.26
CA ALA A 426 13.32 67.29 18.56
C ALA A 426 12.08 66.36 18.37
N LEU A 427 10.89 66.89 18.66
CA LEU A 427 9.51 66.35 18.47
C LEU A 427 8.89 66.86 17.13
N PRO A 428 7.63 66.55 16.71
CA PRO A 428 6.77 65.34 16.84
C PRO A 428 5.90 64.97 15.58
N ALA A 429 5.12 63.88 15.72
CA ALA A 429 3.66 63.73 15.40
C ALA A 429 3.19 62.84 14.21
N GLY A 430 2.22 61.94 14.48
CA GLY A 430 1.31 61.45 13.42
C GLY A 430 0.40 60.21 13.65
N LYS A 431 -0.70 60.38 14.41
CA LYS A 431 -2.08 59.83 14.22
C LYS A 431 -2.42 58.32 14.35
N LYS A 432 -3.30 58.04 15.33
CA LYS A 432 -4.19 56.86 15.51
C LYS A 432 -5.42 56.85 14.57
N LYS A 433 -5.93 55.67 14.20
CA LYS A 433 -7.36 55.34 13.90
C LYS A 433 -7.60 53.83 14.16
N LYS A 434 -8.39 53.42 15.16
CA LYS A 434 -9.86 53.24 15.28
C LYS A 434 -10.37 51.85 14.82
N ALA A 435 -10.84 51.06 15.79
CA ALA A 435 -11.61 49.82 15.64
C ALA A 435 -13.10 50.11 15.36
N PRO A 436 -13.85 49.20 14.69
CA PRO A 436 -15.30 49.28 14.59
C PRO A 436 -16.05 48.26 15.47
N GLU A 437 -17.29 48.66 15.79
CA GLU A 437 -18.20 48.19 16.82
C GLU A 437 -19.12 47.01 16.42
N LYS A 438 -19.70 46.39 17.47
CA LYS A 438 -20.82 45.43 17.47
C LYS A 438 -22.12 46.03 16.91
N ARG A 439 -22.92 45.23 16.19
CA ARG A 439 -24.36 44.96 16.43
C ARG A 439 -24.99 44.10 15.32
N GLY A 440 -25.87 43.19 15.72
CA GLY A 440 -26.80 42.50 14.81
C GLY A 440 -27.43 41.24 15.43
N THR A 441 -28.44 41.41 16.29
CA THR A 441 -29.40 40.35 16.65
C THR A 441 -30.49 40.23 15.58
N ILE A 442 -31.11 39.04 15.41
CA ILE A 442 -32.45 38.66 14.85
C ILE A 442 -32.34 37.23 14.21
N PRO A 443 -33.35 36.33 14.22
CA PRO A 443 -34.07 35.65 15.31
C PRO A 443 -33.93 34.09 15.25
N LYS A 444 -34.37 33.38 16.29
CA LYS A 444 -34.38 31.90 16.33
C LYS A 444 -35.51 31.31 15.46
N GLU A 445 -35.17 30.61 14.38
CA GLU A 445 -36.05 29.62 13.74
C GLU A 445 -35.61 28.20 14.09
N LYS A 446 -36.56 27.39 14.59
CA LYS A 446 -36.37 25.99 14.96
C LYS A 446 -36.29 25.13 13.71
N ALA A 447 -35.08 24.73 13.31
CA ALA A 447 -34.88 23.66 12.35
C ALA A 447 -35.02 22.29 13.05
N LYS A 448 -35.97 21.49 12.59
CA LYS A 448 -36.18 20.08 12.98
C LYS A 448 -34.99 19.24 12.52
N GLU A 449 -34.53 18.35 13.39
CA GLU A 449 -33.62 17.24 13.03
C GLU A 449 -34.23 16.41 11.89
N PRO A 450 -33.49 16.12 10.80
CA PRO A 450 -33.86 15.03 9.93
C PRO A 450 -33.49 13.72 10.64
N ALA A 451 -34.52 12.96 11.00
CA ALA A 451 -34.41 11.60 11.48
C ALA A 451 -33.59 10.75 10.50
N LYS A 452 -32.71 9.92 11.04
CA LYS A 452 -32.05 8.82 10.31
C LYS A 452 -33.14 7.84 9.85
N GLU A 453 -33.65 8.02 8.64
CA GLU A 453 -34.41 6.97 7.98
C GLU A 453 -33.43 5.88 7.54
N SER A 454 -33.56 4.71 8.16
CA SER A 454 -33.01 3.46 7.66
C SER A 454 -33.59 3.20 6.26
N ARG A 455 -32.81 3.48 5.22
CA ARG A 455 -33.15 3.04 3.85
C ARG A 455 -33.25 1.52 3.85
N GLN A 456 -34.48 1.00 3.75
CA GLN A 456 -34.73 -0.40 3.41
C GLN A 456 -34.02 -0.70 2.08
N ALA A 457 -33.29 -1.82 2.02
CA ALA A 457 -32.61 -2.25 0.82
C ALA A 457 -33.62 -2.38 -0.34
N PRO A 458 -33.31 -1.86 -1.54
CA PRO A 458 -34.21 -1.98 -2.67
C PRO A 458 -34.47 -3.45 -3.00
N ASP A 459 -35.73 -3.71 -3.33
CA ASP A 459 -36.26 -5.05 -3.55
C ASP A 459 -35.58 -5.68 -4.77
N ASN A 460 -34.77 -6.71 -4.54
CA ASN A 460 -33.92 -7.33 -5.54
C ASN A 460 -34.69 -8.39 -6.35
N LEU A 461 -35.88 -8.00 -6.81
CA LEU A 461 -36.92 -8.89 -7.36
C LEU A 461 -36.41 -9.75 -8.53
N ARG A 462 -35.52 -9.22 -9.38
CA ARG A 462 -34.93 -9.95 -10.51
C ARG A 462 -33.96 -11.06 -10.10
N GLN A 463 -33.17 -10.85 -9.04
CA GLN A 463 -32.31 -11.91 -8.51
C GLN A 463 -33.15 -13.00 -7.86
N GLN A 464 -34.20 -12.62 -7.11
CA GLN A 464 -35.15 -13.58 -6.56
C GLN A 464 -35.84 -14.37 -7.68
N GLU A 465 -36.29 -13.70 -8.74
CA GLU A 465 -36.86 -14.33 -9.94
C GLU A 465 -35.91 -15.39 -10.54
N ALA A 466 -34.62 -15.07 -10.68
CA ALA A 466 -33.61 -16.02 -11.16
C ALA A 466 -33.39 -17.21 -10.21
N VAL A 467 -33.40 -16.98 -8.89
CA VAL A 467 -33.23 -18.01 -7.88
C VAL A 467 -34.43 -18.96 -7.86
N THR A 468 -35.65 -18.43 -7.96
CA THR A 468 -36.89 -19.22 -7.86
C THR A 468 -37.34 -19.84 -9.18
N ALA A 469 -36.73 -19.48 -10.32
CA ALA A 469 -37.08 -20.00 -11.65
C ALA A 469 -37.11 -21.54 -11.68
N GLU A 470 -38.20 -22.12 -12.17
CA GLU A 470 -38.43 -23.59 -12.19
C GLU A 470 -38.37 -24.18 -13.60
N GLU A 471 -38.19 -23.34 -14.61
CA GLU A 471 -38.09 -23.74 -16.00
C GLU A 471 -36.90 -24.67 -16.23
N ARG A 472 -37.04 -25.56 -17.23
CA ARG A 472 -36.01 -26.55 -17.57
C ARG A 472 -34.70 -25.90 -18.00
N VAL A 473 -34.76 -24.79 -18.73
CA VAL A 473 -33.58 -24.04 -19.19
C VAL A 473 -33.74 -22.58 -18.80
N VAL A 474 -32.83 -22.09 -17.97
CA VAL A 474 -32.81 -20.70 -17.48
C VAL A 474 -31.47 -20.07 -17.87
N ALA A 475 -31.52 -18.93 -18.54
CA ALA A 475 -30.34 -18.12 -18.82
C ALA A 475 -30.43 -16.77 -18.11
N VAL A 476 -29.45 -16.50 -17.25
CA VAL A 476 -29.34 -15.26 -16.49
C VAL A 476 -28.25 -14.39 -17.11
N ILE A 477 -28.67 -13.29 -17.75
CA ILE A 477 -27.76 -12.26 -18.27
C ILE A 477 -27.47 -11.27 -17.14
N ALA A 478 -26.25 -11.30 -16.64
CA ALA A 478 -25.86 -10.60 -15.43
C ALA A 478 -24.60 -9.77 -15.66
N GLY A 479 -24.80 -8.46 -15.84
CA GLY A 479 -23.72 -7.49 -16.07
C GLY A 479 -22.67 -7.44 -14.95
N PRO A 480 -21.58 -6.66 -15.12
CA PRO A 480 -20.57 -6.49 -14.08
C PRO A 480 -21.21 -5.97 -12.80
N GLY A 481 -20.79 -6.50 -11.65
CA GLY A 481 -21.25 -6.03 -10.35
C GLY A 481 -22.74 -6.28 -10.04
N THR A 482 -23.44 -7.08 -10.85
CA THR A 482 -24.87 -7.40 -10.64
C THR A 482 -25.12 -8.57 -9.70
N GLY A 483 -24.07 -9.18 -9.14
CA GLY A 483 -24.19 -10.29 -8.18
C GLY A 483 -24.31 -11.68 -8.82
N LYS A 484 -23.60 -11.96 -9.92
CA LYS A 484 -23.53 -13.28 -10.60
C LYS A 484 -23.32 -14.44 -9.62
N THR A 485 -22.17 -14.45 -8.96
CA THR A 485 -21.79 -15.52 -8.02
C THR A 485 -22.76 -15.62 -6.85
N HIS A 486 -23.29 -14.49 -6.36
CA HIS A 486 -24.31 -14.48 -5.30
C HIS A 486 -25.58 -15.19 -5.76
N THR A 487 -26.10 -14.83 -6.94
CA THR A 487 -27.31 -15.44 -7.53
C THR A 487 -27.13 -16.94 -7.73
N LEU A 488 -25.94 -17.39 -8.17
CA LEU A 488 -25.62 -18.81 -8.34
C LEU A 488 -25.63 -19.57 -7.00
N ILE A 489 -25.06 -18.98 -5.94
CA ILE A 489 -25.04 -19.57 -4.59
C ILE A 489 -26.46 -19.62 -3.99
N GLU A 490 -27.24 -18.54 -4.15
CA GLU A 490 -28.64 -18.48 -3.74
C GLU A 490 -29.47 -19.56 -4.45
N LYS A 491 -29.24 -19.77 -5.75
CA LYS A 491 -29.90 -20.84 -6.52
C LYS A 491 -29.60 -22.23 -5.97
N ILE A 492 -28.32 -22.56 -5.74
CA ILE A 492 -27.92 -23.86 -5.18
C ILE A 492 -28.53 -24.05 -3.78
N ALA A 493 -28.51 -23.01 -2.95
CA ALA A 493 -29.10 -23.06 -1.62
C ALA A 493 -30.63 -23.30 -1.68
N PHE A 494 -31.33 -22.59 -2.55
CA PHE A 494 -32.77 -22.77 -2.78
C PHE A 494 -33.12 -24.19 -3.21
N LEU A 495 -32.35 -24.77 -4.15
CA LEU A 495 -32.56 -26.14 -4.61
C LEU A 495 -32.41 -27.17 -3.47
N ILE A 496 -31.44 -26.97 -2.56
CA ILE A 496 -31.19 -27.90 -1.45
C ILE A 496 -32.17 -27.68 -0.29
N GLN A 497 -32.43 -26.43 0.08
CA GLN A 497 -33.19 -26.07 1.29
C GLN A 497 -34.70 -26.10 1.05
N GLU A 498 -35.17 -25.46 -0.02
CA GLU A 498 -36.60 -25.29 -0.29
C GLU A 498 -37.15 -26.41 -1.17
N LYS A 499 -36.41 -26.82 -2.21
CA LYS A 499 -36.82 -27.92 -3.10
C LYS A 499 -36.42 -29.31 -2.60
N GLY A 500 -35.58 -29.39 -1.56
CA GLY A 500 -35.20 -30.65 -0.93
C GLY A 500 -34.32 -31.56 -1.79
N LEU A 501 -33.60 -31.02 -2.77
CA LEU A 501 -32.72 -31.82 -3.63
C LEU A 501 -31.51 -32.35 -2.86
N ALA A 502 -31.08 -33.57 -3.22
CA ALA A 502 -29.84 -34.11 -2.70
C ALA A 502 -28.66 -33.32 -3.30
N PRO A 503 -27.69 -32.84 -2.50
CA PRO A 503 -26.55 -32.07 -3.01
C PRO A 503 -25.77 -32.76 -4.14
N ALA A 504 -25.73 -34.10 -4.13
CA ALA A 504 -25.05 -34.90 -5.17
C ALA A 504 -25.74 -34.86 -6.55
N GLU A 505 -27.01 -34.44 -6.62
CA GLU A 505 -27.72 -34.22 -7.89
C GLU A 505 -27.39 -32.86 -8.52
N ILE A 506 -26.61 -32.00 -7.84
CA ILE A 506 -26.27 -30.65 -8.32
C ILE A 506 -24.83 -30.63 -8.80
N THR A 507 -24.64 -30.21 -10.05
CA THR A 507 -23.32 -30.00 -10.66
C THR A 507 -23.16 -28.52 -11.03
N ALA A 508 -22.13 -27.87 -10.51
CA ALA A 508 -21.77 -26.49 -10.81
C ALA A 508 -20.43 -26.44 -11.54
N LEU A 509 -20.47 -26.00 -12.80
CA LEU A 509 -19.32 -25.81 -13.67
C LEU A 509 -18.81 -24.38 -13.58
N THR A 510 -17.51 -24.22 -13.38
CA THR A 510 -16.82 -22.93 -13.44
C THR A 510 -15.71 -22.96 -14.48
N PHE A 511 -15.26 -21.78 -14.92
CA PHE A 511 -14.15 -21.70 -15.88
C PHE A 511 -12.80 -22.02 -15.22
N THR A 512 -12.61 -21.53 -13.98
CA THR A 512 -11.31 -21.57 -13.29
C THR A 512 -11.38 -22.40 -12.01
N LYS A 513 -10.25 -22.98 -11.60
CA LYS A 513 -10.15 -23.77 -10.36
C LYS A 513 -10.43 -22.90 -9.13
N LYS A 514 -9.91 -21.68 -9.13
CA LYS A 514 -10.15 -20.69 -8.08
C LYS A 514 -11.62 -20.30 -7.94
N ALA A 515 -12.33 -20.13 -9.06
CA ALA A 515 -13.78 -19.87 -9.03
C ALA A 515 -14.54 -21.06 -8.45
N ALA A 516 -14.11 -22.30 -8.73
CA ALA A 516 -14.70 -23.50 -8.13
C ALA A 516 -14.45 -23.55 -6.61
N GLU A 517 -13.22 -23.25 -6.17
CA GLU A 517 -12.85 -23.19 -4.76
C GLU A 517 -13.59 -22.08 -4.01
N GLU A 518 -13.65 -20.88 -4.56
CA GLU A 518 -14.39 -19.75 -3.99
C GLU A 518 -15.90 -20.03 -3.90
N LEU A 519 -16.47 -20.64 -4.94
CA LEU A 519 -17.86 -21.08 -4.93
C LEU A 519 -18.09 -22.11 -3.81
N LYS A 520 -17.19 -23.09 -3.68
CA LYS A 520 -17.26 -24.12 -2.65
C LYS A 520 -17.15 -23.54 -1.25
N ASP A 521 -16.24 -22.60 -1.01
CA ASP A 521 -16.07 -21.95 0.29
C ASP A 521 -17.27 -21.10 0.68
N ARG A 522 -17.85 -20.36 -0.28
CA ARG A 522 -19.08 -19.59 -0.03
C ARG A 522 -20.27 -20.51 0.23
N LEU A 523 -20.37 -21.63 -0.48
CA LEU A 523 -21.39 -22.67 -0.22
C LEU A 523 -21.19 -23.30 1.17
N GLN A 524 -19.95 -23.56 1.59
CA GLN A 524 -19.65 -24.09 2.93
C GLN A 524 -20.13 -23.14 4.03
N LYS A 525 -19.86 -21.83 3.88
CA LYS A 525 -20.33 -20.81 4.84
C LYS A 525 -21.86 -20.76 4.94
N LYS A 526 -22.58 -21.02 3.85
CA LYS A 526 -24.04 -20.92 3.80
C LYS A 526 -24.79 -22.20 4.17
N LEU A 527 -24.33 -23.35 3.69
CA LEU A 527 -25.02 -24.65 3.80
C LEU A 527 -24.34 -25.62 4.78
N GLY A 528 -23.14 -25.28 5.26
CA GLY A 528 -22.30 -26.15 6.09
C GLY A 528 -21.43 -27.11 5.28
N LYS A 529 -20.31 -27.53 5.87
CA LYS A 529 -19.24 -28.31 5.22
C LYS A 529 -19.72 -29.58 4.50
N ARG A 530 -20.58 -30.37 5.16
CA ARG A 530 -21.07 -31.67 4.65
C ARG A 530 -21.95 -31.55 3.42
N LYS A 531 -22.84 -30.55 3.36
CA LYS A 531 -23.72 -30.35 2.20
C LYS A 531 -22.96 -29.74 1.04
N ALA A 532 -22.09 -28.76 1.31
CA ALA A 532 -21.27 -28.12 0.29
C ALA A 532 -20.26 -29.09 -0.37
N SER A 533 -19.65 -30.00 0.40
CA SER A 533 -18.72 -30.99 -0.16
C SER A 533 -19.39 -32.05 -1.04
N ALA A 534 -20.71 -32.22 -0.92
CA ALA A 534 -21.48 -33.18 -1.69
C ALA A 534 -22.01 -32.60 -3.02
N VAL A 535 -21.97 -31.28 -3.20
CA VAL A 535 -22.22 -30.64 -4.50
C VAL A 535 -21.02 -30.88 -5.41
N LYS A 536 -21.25 -31.36 -6.64
CA LYS A 536 -20.16 -31.51 -7.61
C LYS A 536 -19.78 -30.15 -8.16
N THR A 537 -18.58 -29.67 -7.80
CA THR A 537 -18.03 -28.39 -8.27
C THR A 537 -16.69 -28.65 -8.97
N GLY A 538 -16.51 -28.14 -10.18
CA GLY A 538 -15.26 -28.30 -10.91
C GLY A 538 -15.21 -27.52 -12.22
N THR A 539 -14.04 -27.49 -12.84
CA THR A 539 -13.87 -26.97 -14.20
C THR A 539 -14.21 -28.01 -15.25
N PHE A 540 -14.50 -27.57 -16.48
CA PHE A 540 -14.74 -28.46 -17.63
C PHE A 540 -13.65 -29.54 -17.75
N HIS A 541 -12.38 -29.15 -17.71
CA HIS A 541 -11.25 -30.06 -17.83
C HIS A 541 -11.15 -31.04 -16.65
N SER A 542 -11.33 -30.57 -15.41
CA SER A 542 -11.26 -31.45 -14.23
C SER A 542 -12.34 -32.54 -14.26
N ILE A 543 -13.54 -32.19 -14.73
CA ILE A 543 -14.67 -33.11 -14.81
C ILE A 543 -14.52 -34.05 -16.00
N CYS A 544 -14.08 -33.56 -17.16
CA CYS A 544 -13.78 -34.40 -18.32
C CYS A 544 -12.68 -35.42 -17.98
N LEU A 545 -11.63 -35.01 -17.27
CA LEU A 545 -10.59 -35.91 -16.80
C LEU A 545 -11.12 -36.98 -15.84
N GLU A 546 -11.98 -36.60 -14.88
CA GLU A 546 -12.61 -37.56 -13.95
C GLU A 546 -13.46 -38.59 -14.71
N LEU A 547 -14.27 -38.14 -15.67
CA LEU A 547 -15.12 -39.01 -16.49
C LEU A 547 -14.30 -39.95 -17.37
N LEU A 548 -13.30 -39.41 -18.08
CA LEU A 548 -12.42 -40.21 -18.94
C LEU A 548 -11.63 -41.24 -18.12
N LYS A 549 -11.14 -40.89 -16.93
CA LYS A 549 -10.47 -41.85 -16.04
C LYS A 549 -11.40 -42.98 -15.59
N ARG A 550 -12.67 -42.66 -15.33
CA ARG A 550 -13.68 -43.64 -14.96
C ARG A 550 -14.01 -44.59 -16.13
N TRP A 551 -14.06 -44.08 -17.36
CA TRP A 551 -14.46 -44.85 -18.54
C TRP A 551 -13.31 -45.63 -19.19
N LYS A 552 -12.15 -45.01 -19.37
CA LYS A 552 -11.00 -45.55 -20.11
C LYS A 552 -9.86 -46.04 -19.20
N GLY A 553 -9.90 -45.77 -17.89
CA GLY A 553 -8.85 -46.18 -16.94
C GLY A 553 -7.76 -45.12 -16.74
N GLU A 554 -6.49 -45.53 -16.66
CA GLU A 554 -5.40 -44.61 -16.35
C GLU A 554 -5.06 -43.69 -17.54
N ILE A 555 -5.35 -42.39 -17.40
CA ILE A 555 -5.03 -41.35 -18.38
C ILE A 555 -4.06 -40.37 -17.76
N ARG A 556 -3.01 -40.03 -18.52
CA ARG A 556 -1.98 -39.05 -18.16
C ARG A 556 -2.07 -37.83 -19.08
N LEU A 557 -1.75 -36.67 -18.53
CA LEU A 557 -1.71 -35.42 -19.31
C LEU A 557 -0.32 -35.21 -19.88
N ALA A 558 -0.25 -34.84 -21.15
CA ALA A 558 0.99 -34.47 -21.82
C ALA A 558 1.52 -33.14 -21.25
N ASP A 559 2.75 -33.14 -20.74
CA ASP A 559 3.43 -31.92 -20.34
C ASP A 559 3.90 -31.09 -21.56
N GLU A 560 4.37 -29.86 -21.31
CA GLU A 560 4.78 -28.97 -22.40
C GLU A 560 5.93 -29.56 -23.25
N GLN A 561 6.83 -30.34 -22.63
CA GLN A 561 7.97 -30.93 -23.33
C GLN A 561 7.51 -32.08 -24.24
N GLN A 562 6.67 -32.96 -23.73
CA GLN A 562 6.05 -34.05 -24.49
C GLN A 562 5.25 -33.52 -25.68
N GLN A 563 4.50 -32.43 -25.48
CA GLN A 563 3.78 -31.76 -26.57
C GLN A 563 4.75 -31.18 -27.62
N MET A 564 5.85 -30.55 -27.20
CA MET A 564 6.85 -29.99 -28.11
C MET A 564 7.61 -31.06 -28.90
N ASP A 565 7.94 -32.18 -28.26
CA ASP A 565 8.66 -33.29 -28.90
C ASP A 565 7.76 -33.97 -29.95
N ALA A 566 6.51 -34.26 -29.59
CA ALA A 566 5.51 -34.80 -30.53
C ALA A 566 5.22 -33.83 -31.68
N ALA A 567 5.09 -32.52 -31.39
CA ALA A 567 4.92 -31.50 -32.41
C ALA A 567 6.12 -31.43 -33.37
N THR A 568 7.35 -31.52 -32.84
CA THR A 568 8.58 -31.47 -33.65
C THR A 568 8.69 -32.68 -34.57
N ALA A 569 8.37 -33.88 -34.07
CA ALA A 569 8.32 -35.09 -34.88
C ALA A 569 7.28 -34.98 -35.99
N ALA A 570 6.03 -34.59 -35.67
CA ALA A 570 4.96 -34.43 -36.65
C ALA A 570 5.26 -33.37 -37.74
N ILE A 571 5.87 -32.24 -37.36
CA ILE A 571 6.29 -31.20 -38.33
C ILE A 571 7.33 -31.75 -39.30
N LYS A 572 8.31 -32.51 -38.79
CA LYS A 572 9.39 -33.07 -39.59
C LYS A 572 8.89 -34.15 -40.54
N ASP A 573 8.03 -35.04 -40.05
CA ASP A 573 7.50 -36.17 -40.82
C ASP A 573 6.56 -35.71 -41.95
N CYS A 574 5.82 -34.62 -41.73
CA CYS A 574 4.94 -34.00 -42.73
C CYS A 574 5.60 -32.88 -43.55
N GLY A 575 6.90 -32.59 -43.35
CA GLY A 575 7.65 -31.60 -44.13
C GLY A 575 7.19 -30.14 -43.97
N LEU A 576 6.65 -29.76 -42.81
CA LEU A 576 6.13 -28.42 -42.55
C LEU A 576 7.25 -27.42 -42.18
N SER A 577 7.17 -26.21 -42.71
CA SER A 577 8.09 -25.10 -42.40
C SER A 577 7.54 -24.15 -41.31
N THR A 578 7.15 -24.71 -40.17
CA THR A 578 6.63 -23.95 -39.02
C THR A 578 7.36 -24.30 -37.73
N SER A 579 7.31 -23.42 -36.72
CA SER A 579 7.86 -23.73 -35.41
C SER A 579 6.89 -24.60 -34.59
N PRO A 580 7.38 -25.50 -33.71
CA PRO A 580 6.54 -26.32 -32.85
C PRO A 580 5.52 -25.52 -32.03
N SER A 581 5.92 -24.37 -31.48
CA SER A 581 5.00 -23.51 -30.71
C SER A 581 3.91 -22.87 -31.58
N ALA A 582 4.24 -22.47 -32.82
CA ALA A 582 3.24 -21.91 -33.73
C ALA A 582 2.26 -23.00 -34.21
N PHE A 583 2.75 -24.22 -34.42
CA PHE A 583 1.96 -25.39 -34.75
C PHE A 583 0.99 -25.78 -33.63
N LEU A 584 1.46 -25.92 -32.39
CA LEU A 584 0.62 -26.23 -31.23
C LEU A 584 -0.46 -25.17 -31.02
N ARG A 585 -0.15 -23.88 -31.20
CA ARG A 585 -1.15 -22.80 -31.15
C ARG A 585 -2.25 -22.97 -32.20
N ARG A 586 -1.89 -23.39 -33.42
CA ARG A 586 -2.87 -23.67 -34.50
C ARG A 586 -3.71 -24.92 -34.19
N ILE A 587 -3.10 -25.96 -33.61
CA ILE A 587 -3.83 -27.16 -33.17
C ILE A 587 -4.83 -26.81 -32.07
N SER A 588 -4.40 -26.07 -31.05
CA SER A 588 -5.28 -25.68 -29.94
C SER A 588 -6.44 -24.81 -30.42
N ALA A 589 -6.19 -23.86 -31.34
CA ALA A 589 -7.22 -23.07 -32.00
C ALA A 589 -8.21 -23.95 -32.79
N TRP A 590 -7.72 -24.99 -33.48
CA TRP A 590 -8.57 -25.95 -34.17
C TRP A 590 -9.40 -26.82 -33.23
N LYS A 591 -8.79 -27.42 -32.20
CA LYS A 591 -9.49 -28.24 -31.19
C LYS A 591 -10.55 -27.44 -30.44
N SER A 592 -10.28 -26.15 -30.18
CA SER A 592 -11.21 -25.21 -29.56
C SER A 592 -12.32 -24.71 -30.49
N GLY A 593 -12.24 -25.00 -31.79
CA GLY A 593 -13.24 -24.62 -32.79
C GLY A 593 -13.12 -23.18 -33.29
N VAL A 594 -11.96 -22.54 -33.15
CA VAL A 594 -11.66 -21.16 -33.58
C VAL A 594 -11.29 -21.09 -35.06
N SER A 595 -10.51 -22.06 -35.53
CA SER A 595 -10.01 -22.11 -36.90
C SER A 595 -10.19 -23.50 -37.49
N GLU A 596 -10.47 -23.60 -38.78
CA GLU A 596 -10.38 -24.87 -39.50
C GLU A 596 -8.95 -25.11 -40.00
N LEU A 597 -8.55 -26.38 -40.08
CA LEU A 597 -7.31 -26.78 -40.72
C LEU A 597 -7.60 -26.99 -42.21
N GLU A 598 -7.43 -25.95 -43.02
CA GLU A 598 -7.68 -26.01 -44.48
C GLU A 598 -6.51 -26.67 -45.24
N ASP A 599 -5.28 -26.59 -44.70
CA ASP A 599 -4.08 -27.16 -45.31
C ASP A 599 -3.99 -28.68 -45.03
N GLU A 600 -4.05 -29.51 -46.08
CA GLU A 600 -3.94 -30.98 -45.97
C GLU A 600 -2.67 -31.45 -45.23
N PRO A 601 -1.46 -30.90 -45.49
CA PRO A 601 -0.25 -31.28 -44.74
C PRO A 601 -0.32 -30.91 -43.26
N LEU A 602 -1.02 -29.81 -42.93
CA LEU A 602 -1.21 -29.38 -41.55
C LEU A 602 -2.21 -30.28 -40.81
N ARG A 603 -3.26 -30.73 -41.49
CA ARG A 603 -4.19 -31.75 -40.99
C ARG A 603 -3.48 -33.07 -40.74
N GLU A 604 -2.65 -33.52 -41.68
CA GLU A 604 -1.90 -34.76 -41.55
C GLU A 604 -0.94 -34.70 -40.36
N ALA A 605 -0.20 -33.59 -40.20
CA ALA A 605 0.66 -33.38 -39.05
C ALA A 605 -0.12 -33.33 -37.73
N ALA A 606 -1.30 -32.68 -37.69
CA ALA A 606 -2.13 -32.65 -36.49
C ALA A 606 -2.63 -34.06 -36.10
N CYS A 607 -2.99 -34.88 -37.09
CA CYS A 607 -3.33 -36.29 -36.88
C CYS A 607 -2.14 -37.11 -36.37
N GLN A 608 -0.94 -36.91 -36.92
CA GLN A 608 0.27 -37.58 -36.44
C GLN A 608 0.63 -37.18 -35.00
N TYR A 609 0.55 -35.90 -34.68
CA TYR A 609 0.73 -35.40 -33.31
C TYR A 609 -0.24 -36.09 -32.34
N ALA A 610 -1.54 -36.11 -32.66
CA ALA A 610 -2.54 -36.76 -31.80
C ALA A 610 -2.31 -38.27 -31.68
N LYS A 611 -1.84 -38.93 -32.76
CA LYS A 611 -1.50 -40.34 -32.76
C LYS A 611 -0.33 -40.64 -31.82
N GLN A 612 0.75 -39.86 -31.89
CA GLN A 612 1.93 -40.03 -31.04
C GLN A 612 1.58 -39.90 -29.55
N LEU A 613 0.79 -38.88 -29.18
CA LEU A 613 0.33 -38.75 -27.78
C LEU A 613 -0.49 -39.96 -27.32
N ARG A 614 -1.40 -40.46 -28.17
CA ARG A 614 -2.24 -41.62 -27.85
C ARG A 614 -1.44 -42.92 -27.69
N GLU A 615 -0.36 -43.12 -28.44
CA GLU A 615 0.50 -44.31 -28.31
C GLU A 615 1.10 -44.44 -26.89
N ASP A 616 1.34 -43.30 -26.22
CA ASP A 616 1.86 -43.24 -24.85
C ASP A 616 0.77 -43.11 -23.75
N ASN A 617 -0.51 -43.23 -24.13
CA ASN A 617 -1.68 -42.95 -23.27
C ASN A 617 -1.66 -41.52 -22.69
N LEU A 618 -1.16 -40.56 -23.47
CA LEU A 618 -1.13 -39.13 -23.13
C LEU A 618 -2.25 -38.39 -23.88
N LEU A 619 -2.85 -37.42 -23.20
CA LEU A 619 -3.77 -36.45 -23.79
C LEU A 619 -3.27 -35.04 -23.51
N ASP A 620 -3.42 -34.13 -24.47
CA ASP A 620 -3.25 -32.70 -24.15
C ASP A 620 -4.51 -32.12 -23.49
N PHE A 621 -4.43 -30.85 -23.10
CA PHE A 621 -5.49 -30.20 -22.33
C PHE A 621 -6.79 -30.07 -23.14
N ASP A 622 -6.68 -29.75 -24.43
CA ASP A 622 -7.83 -29.60 -25.33
C ASP A 622 -8.45 -30.96 -25.67
N ASP A 623 -7.63 -32.03 -25.73
CA ASP A 623 -8.07 -33.40 -25.96
C ASP A 623 -9.05 -33.90 -24.89
N LEU A 624 -8.93 -33.42 -23.65
CA LEU A 624 -9.88 -33.79 -22.60
C LEU A 624 -11.33 -33.48 -23.00
N LEU A 625 -11.56 -32.35 -23.68
CA LEU A 625 -12.90 -31.93 -24.08
C LEU A 625 -13.39 -32.72 -25.29
N THR A 626 -12.53 -32.84 -26.31
CA THR A 626 -12.88 -33.49 -27.59
C THR A 626 -13.02 -35.01 -27.43
N GLU A 627 -12.12 -35.67 -26.69
CA GLU A 627 -12.22 -37.11 -26.40
C GLU A 627 -13.44 -37.45 -25.55
N THR A 628 -13.80 -36.59 -24.59
CA THR A 628 -15.03 -36.78 -23.80
C THR A 628 -16.26 -36.71 -24.70
N LEU A 629 -16.32 -35.75 -25.62
CA LEU A 629 -17.41 -35.65 -26.60
C LEU A 629 -17.51 -36.89 -27.48
N VAL A 630 -16.40 -37.30 -28.10
CA VAL A 630 -16.34 -38.47 -28.99
C VAL A 630 -16.78 -39.72 -28.23
N TYR A 631 -16.24 -39.93 -27.03
CA TYR A 631 -16.58 -41.11 -26.23
C TYR A 631 -18.06 -41.15 -25.85
N MET A 632 -18.65 -40.01 -25.48
CA MET A 632 -20.08 -39.91 -25.16
C MET A 632 -21.00 -40.14 -26.37
N GLU A 633 -20.57 -39.74 -27.57
CA GLU A 633 -21.29 -40.00 -28.83
C GLU A 633 -21.24 -41.48 -29.22
N GLU A 634 -20.08 -42.13 -29.03
CA GLU A 634 -19.90 -43.56 -29.31
C GLU A 634 -20.57 -44.46 -28.26
N HIS A 635 -20.63 -44.03 -27.00
CA HIS A 635 -21.13 -44.81 -25.87
C HIS A 635 -22.33 -44.12 -25.19
N PRO A 636 -23.49 -44.04 -25.85
CA PRO A 636 -24.64 -43.32 -25.30
C PRO A 636 -25.23 -43.96 -24.03
N GLN A 637 -24.86 -45.21 -23.73
CA GLN A 637 -25.32 -45.96 -22.56
C GLN A 637 -24.58 -45.60 -21.27
N GLU A 638 -23.38 -45.00 -21.36
CA GLU A 638 -22.59 -44.64 -20.18
C GLU A 638 -23.25 -43.45 -19.44
N PRO A 639 -23.27 -43.48 -18.09
CA PRO A 639 -23.92 -42.44 -17.31
C PRO A 639 -23.21 -41.11 -17.48
N ALA A 640 -23.97 -40.11 -17.93
CA ALA A 640 -23.46 -38.77 -18.16
C ALA A 640 -23.27 -38.01 -16.84
N LEU A 641 -22.51 -36.91 -16.90
CA LEU A 641 -22.38 -35.99 -15.78
C LEU A 641 -23.76 -35.48 -15.34
N GLY A 642 -24.10 -35.70 -14.07
CA GLY A 642 -25.34 -35.20 -13.49
C GLY A 642 -26.60 -35.78 -14.15
N GLU A 643 -26.54 -37.02 -14.64
CA GLU A 643 -27.71 -37.73 -15.18
C GLU A 643 -28.88 -37.67 -14.19
N GLY A 644 -30.02 -37.12 -14.64
CA GLY A 644 -31.17 -36.86 -13.77
C GLY A 644 -30.99 -35.77 -12.70
N GLY A 645 -29.97 -34.91 -12.83
CA GLY A 645 -29.63 -33.83 -11.89
C GLY A 645 -29.75 -32.41 -12.48
N TRP A 646 -29.28 -31.41 -11.74
CA TRP A 646 -29.23 -30.00 -12.15
C TRP A 646 -27.81 -29.62 -12.59
N LEU A 647 -27.70 -29.01 -13.77
CA LEU A 647 -26.46 -28.46 -14.29
C LEU A 647 -26.48 -26.93 -14.20
N LEU A 648 -25.52 -26.36 -13.47
CA LEU A 648 -25.33 -24.93 -13.35
C LEU A 648 -23.99 -24.54 -13.97
N VAL A 649 -23.96 -23.50 -14.80
CA VAL A 649 -22.74 -23.05 -15.50
C VAL A 649 -22.53 -21.57 -15.23
N ASP A 650 -21.37 -21.24 -14.63
CA ASP A 650 -20.92 -19.87 -14.42
C ASP A 650 -20.07 -19.37 -15.61
N GLU A 651 -19.98 -18.05 -15.75
CA GLU A 651 -19.24 -17.35 -16.83
C GLU A 651 -19.54 -17.91 -18.23
N PHE A 652 -20.82 -18.16 -18.53
CA PHE A 652 -21.26 -18.82 -19.76
C PHE A 652 -20.81 -18.11 -21.05
N GLN A 653 -20.47 -16.82 -20.99
CA GLN A 653 -19.92 -16.09 -22.14
C GLN A 653 -18.54 -16.57 -22.59
N ASP A 654 -17.76 -17.22 -21.73
CA ASP A 654 -16.39 -17.67 -22.03
C ASP A 654 -16.34 -19.11 -22.54
N VAL A 655 -17.51 -19.71 -22.78
CA VAL A 655 -17.64 -21.09 -23.25
C VAL A 655 -17.20 -21.20 -24.71
N SER A 656 -16.33 -22.17 -24.98
CA SER A 656 -15.92 -22.53 -26.35
C SER A 656 -16.92 -23.46 -27.03
N LEU A 657 -16.78 -23.69 -28.35
CA LEU A 657 -17.71 -24.56 -29.08
C LEU A 657 -17.72 -26.02 -28.56
N PRO A 658 -16.57 -26.68 -28.30
CA PRO A 658 -16.57 -28.00 -27.67
C PRO A 658 -17.25 -28.01 -26.29
N GLN A 659 -16.98 -27.00 -25.46
CA GLN A 659 -17.61 -26.89 -24.14
C GLN A 659 -19.13 -26.71 -24.25
N TYR A 660 -19.60 -25.89 -25.20
CA TYR A 660 -21.04 -25.74 -25.46
C TYR A 660 -21.69 -27.06 -25.88
N ARG A 661 -21.02 -27.86 -26.74
CA ARG A 661 -21.51 -29.20 -27.12
C ARG A 661 -21.59 -30.14 -25.92
N LEU A 662 -20.61 -30.11 -25.01
CA LEU A 662 -20.62 -30.89 -23.77
C LEU A 662 -21.81 -30.50 -22.89
N ILE A 663 -22.04 -29.20 -22.69
CA ILE A 663 -23.18 -28.68 -21.93
C ILE A 663 -24.50 -29.19 -22.53
N ARG A 664 -24.64 -29.15 -23.87
CA ARG A 664 -25.85 -29.67 -24.53
C ARG A 664 -26.07 -31.16 -24.27
N GLN A 665 -25.02 -31.98 -24.37
CA GLN A 665 -25.13 -33.41 -24.12
C GLN A 665 -25.47 -33.71 -22.65
N TRP A 666 -24.84 -33.02 -21.70
CA TRP A 666 -25.12 -33.18 -20.27
C TRP A 666 -26.53 -32.67 -19.91
N ALA A 667 -26.91 -31.49 -20.38
CA ALA A 667 -28.24 -30.91 -20.15
C ALA A 667 -29.37 -31.74 -20.78
N GLY A 668 -29.11 -32.37 -21.94
CA GLY A 668 -30.07 -33.26 -22.59
C GLY A 668 -30.49 -34.45 -21.74
N ARG A 669 -29.56 -34.99 -20.92
CA ARG A 669 -29.78 -36.10 -19.97
C ARG A 669 -30.06 -35.63 -18.53
N GLY A 670 -29.98 -34.32 -18.27
CA GLY A 670 -30.26 -33.70 -16.97
C GLY A 670 -31.73 -33.30 -16.79
N LYS A 671 -32.11 -32.95 -15.55
CA LYS A 671 -33.42 -32.39 -15.21
C LYS A 671 -33.56 -30.93 -15.65
N ALA A 672 -32.53 -30.11 -15.42
CA ALA A 672 -32.54 -28.69 -15.75
C ALA A 672 -31.13 -28.11 -15.98
N LEU A 673 -31.07 -27.04 -16.77
CA LEU A 673 -29.88 -26.26 -17.08
C LEU A 673 -30.08 -24.81 -16.62
N PHE A 674 -29.15 -24.32 -15.79
CA PHE A 674 -29.09 -22.92 -15.36
C PHE A 674 -27.75 -22.34 -15.79
N VAL A 675 -27.76 -21.36 -16.70
CA VAL A 675 -26.54 -20.66 -17.12
C VAL A 675 -26.57 -19.22 -16.64
N ILE A 676 -25.42 -18.72 -16.20
CA ILE A 676 -25.25 -17.33 -15.80
C ILE A 676 -23.98 -16.75 -16.44
N GLY A 677 -24.06 -15.51 -16.90
CA GLY A 677 -22.92 -14.84 -17.53
C GLY A 677 -23.26 -13.48 -18.12
N ASP A 678 -22.27 -12.85 -18.72
CA ASP A 678 -22.38 -11.55 -19.37
C ASP A 678 -21.75 -11.60 -20.77
N PRO A 679 -22.53 -11.57 -21.87
CA PRO A 679 -22.00 -11.50 -23.23
C PRO A 679 -21.00 -10.36 -23.44
N ASP A 680 -21.17 -9.24 -22.74
CA ASP A 680 -20.32 -8.06 -22.86
C ASP A 680 -18.97 -8.23 -22.13
N GLN A 681 -18.77 -9.34 -21.40
CA GLN A 681 -17.51 -9.72 -20.75
C GLN A 681 -16.80 -10.88 -21.44
N CYS A 682 -17.24 -11.33 -22.62
CA CYS A 682 -16.49 -12.31 -23.40
C CYS A 682 -15.22 -11.64 -23.95
N ILE A 683 -14.06 -11.98 -23.41
CA ILE A 683 -12.74 -11.38 -23.74
C ILE A 683 -11.64 -12.43 -23.96
N TYR A 684 -12.02 -13.70 -24.11
CA TYR A 684 -11.11 -14.81 -24.37
C TYR A 684 -11.37 -15.40 -25.77
N GLY A 685 -11.72 -14.56 -26.75
CA GLY A 685 -11.97 -14.98 -28.13
C GLY A 685 -10.75 -15.67 -28.75
N PHE A 686 -9.55 -15.19 -28.41
CA PHE A 686 -8.28 -15.83 -28.79
C PHE A 686 -8.07 -17.24 -28.20
N ARG A 687 -8.81 -17.62 -27.14
CA ARG A 687 -8.85 -18.99 -26.58
C ARG A 687 -10.09 -19.78 -27.05
N GLY A 688 -10.88 -19.21 -27.95
CA GLY A 688 -12.05 -19.82 -28.55
C GLY A 688 -13.36 -19.63 -27.81
N ALA A 689 -13.44 -18.69 -26.87
CA ALA A 689 -14.73 -18.23 -26.36
C ALA A 689 -15.57 -17.60 -27.48
N VAL A 690 -16.84 -17.98 -27.58
CA VAL A 690 -17.72 -17.55 -28.67
C VAL A 690 -18.83 -16.65 -28.13
N PRO A 691 -18.90 -15.36 -28.52
CA PRO A 691 -19.90 -14.43 -27.97
C PRO A 691 -21.34 -14.84 -28.26
N GLN A 692 -21.56 -15.61 -29.34
CA GLN A 692 -22.88 -16.03 -29.78
C GLN A 692 -23.46 -17.21 -28.99
N VAL A 693 -22.79 -17.77 -27.99
CA VAL A 693 -23.29 -18.93 -27.21
C VAL A 693 -24.66 -18.68 -26.57
N PHE A 694 -24.93 -17.47 -26.07
CA PHE A 694 -26.26 -17.12 -25.55
C PHE A 694 -27.34 -17.12 -26.64
N ARG A 695 -27.01 -16.63 -27.84
CA ARG A 695 -27.93 -16.65 -28.98
C ARG A 695 -28.20 -18.09 -29.43
N ARG A 696 -27.15 -18.92 -29.53
CA ARG A 696 -27.27 -20.34 -29.89
C ARG A 696 -28.11 -21.12 -28.88
N LEU A 697 -27.94 -20.86 -27.58
CA LEU A 697 -28.75 -21.48 -26.55
C LEU A 697 -30.24 -21.17 -26.72
N LYS A 698 -30.55 -19.93 -27.13
CA LYS A 698 -31.93 -19.50 -27.41
C LYS A 698 -32.51 -20.08 -28.70
N GLU A 699 -31.68 -20.31 -29.70
CA GLU A 699 -32.07 -21.01 -30.93
C GLU A 699 -32.31 -22.51 -30.66
N ASP A 700 -31.46 -23.14 -29.84
CA ASP A 700 -31.57 -24.55 -29.46
C ASP A 700 -32.74 -24.82 -28.49
N HIS A 701 -33.07 -23.86 -27.62
CA HIS A 701 -34.15 -23.95 -26.63
C HIS A 701 -35.10 -22.73 -26.71
N PRO A 702 -36.10 -22.74 -27.62
CA PRO A 702 -37.05 -21.63 -27.77
C PRO A 702 -37.91 -21.37 -26.52
N ASP A 703 -38.05 -22.37 -25.65
CA ASP A 703 -38.76 -22.32 -24.37
C ASP A 703 -37.91 -21.81 -23.20
N LEU A 704 -36.66 -21.38 -23.43
CA LEU A 704 -35.81 -20.91 -22.34
C LEU A 704 -36.37 -19.66 -21.65
N ARG A 705 -36.20 -19.62 -20.33
CA ARG A 705 -36.43 -18.42 -19.53
C ARG A 705 -35.18 -17.55 -19.50
N GLU A 706 -35.24 -16.39 -20.15
CA GLU A 706 -34.17 -15.38 -20.12
C GLU A 706 -34.46 -14.33 -19.05
N ILE A 707 -33.55 -14.13 -18.09
CA ILE A 707 -33.68 -13.15 -17.00
C ILE A 707 -32.47 -12.21 -17.05
N ARG A 708 -32.69 -10.90 -17.03
CA ARG A 708 -31.63 -9.90 -17.05
C ARG A 708 -31.52 -9.17 -15.71
N LEU A 709 -30.31 -9.13 -15.16
CA LEU A 709 -29.99 -8.37 -13.93
C LEU A 709 -29.48 -6.97 -14.31
N GLU A 710 -30.18 -5.93 -13.85
CA GLU A 710 -29.89 -4.53 -14.21
C GLU A 710 -29.24 -3.72 -13.08
N LEU A 711 -29.33 -4.19 -11.83
CA LEU A 711 -28.83 -3.47 -10.66
C LEU A 711 -27.35 -3.77 -10.42
N ASN A 712 -26.49 -2.75 -10.50
CA ASN A 712 -25.08 -2.82 -10.20
C ASN A 712 -24.81 -2.36 -8.75
N TYR A 713 -24.18 -3.24 -7.97
CA TYR A 713 -23.85 -3.02 -6.56
C TYR A 713 -22.40 -2.56 -6.35
N ARG A 714 -21.59 -2.51 -7.42
CA ARG A 714 -20.14 -2.38 -7.35
C ARG A 714 -19.67 -0.94 -7.57
N SER A 715 -20.05 -0.34 -8.69
CA SER A 715 -19.48 0.88 -9.26
C SER A 715 -20.39 2.07 -9.01
N THR A 716 -19.81 3.27 -8.93
CA THR A 716 -20.56 4.53 -8.87
C THR A 716 -21.30 4.80 -10.19
N PRO A 717 -22.36 5.62 -10.16
CA PRO A 717 -23.10 6.02 -11.37
C PRO A 717 -22.19 6.56 -12.49
N GLU A 718 -21.21 7.40 -12.15
CA GLU A 718 -20.33 8.06 -13.12
C GLU A 718 -19.44 7.06 -13.88
N ILE A 719 -18.91 6.06 -13.17
CA ILE A 719 -18.09 4.99 -13.77
C ILE A 719 -18.97 4.12 -14.68
N LEU A 720 -20.17 3.78 -14.19
CA LEU A 720 -21.08 2.90 -14.89
C LEU A 720 -21.64 3.54 -16.17
N GLU A 721 -22.01 4.82 -16.13
CA GLU A 721 -22.47 5.58 -17.29
C GLU A 721 -21.40 5.66 -18.38
N ASN A 722 -20.15 5.91 -17.99
CA ASN A 722 -19.02 5.93 -18.92
C ASN A 722 -18.79 4.55 -19.55
N ALA A 723 -18.80 3.48 -18.75
CA ALA A 723 -18.61 2.13 -19.23
C ALA A 723 -19.75 1.67 -20.17
N VAL A 724 -21.01 1.96 -19.79
CA VAL A 724 -22.21 1.63 -20.59
C VAL A 724 -22.22 2.40 -21.92
N SER A 725 -21.73 3.64 -21.94
CA SER A 725 -21.62 4.43 -23.18
C SER A 725 -20.67 3.79 -24.19
N VAL A 726 -19.52 3.30 -23.72
CA VAL A 726 -18.52 2.60 -24.56
C VAL A 726 -19.08 1.30 -25.14
N ILE A 727 -19.75 0.48 -24.32
CA ILE A 727 -20.25 -0.83 -24.77
C ILE A 727 -21.51 -0.72 -25.65
N ASN A 728 -22.33 0.33 -25.49
CA ASN A 728 -23.52 0.54 -26.31
C ASN A 728 -23.22 0.85 -27.78
N ARG A 729 -21.97 1.17 -28.11
CA ARG A 729 -21.47 1.31 -29.49
C ARG A 729 -21.16 -0.04 -30.13
N ALA A 730 -21.04 -1.12 -29.35
CA ALA A 730 -20.90 -2.48 -29.87
C ALA A 730 -22.22 -2.97 -30.48
N SER A 731 -22.15 -3.98 -31.34
CA SER A 731 -23.33 -4.56 -31.97
C SER A 731 -24.25 -5.27 -30.95
N GLY A 732 -25.54 -4.90 -30.92
CA GLY A 732 -26.55 -5.54 -30.05
C GLY A 732 -27.63 -4.60 -29.51
N ALA A 733 -28.49 -5.15 -28.62
CA ALA A 733 -29.50 -4.37 -27.91
C ALA A 733 -28.86 -3.37 -26.92
N PRO A 734 -29.46 -2.18 -26.69
CA PRO A 734 -28.91 -1.23 -25.73
C PRO A 734 -28.84 -1.83 -24.32
N ARG A 735 -27.72 -1.60 -23.65
CA ARG A 735 -27.46 -2.05 -22.29
C ARG A 735 -27.93 -0.99 -21.31
N GLN A 736 -28.63 -1.45 -20.27
CA GLN A 736 -29.06 -0.60 -19.17
C GLN A 736 -28.62 -1.25 -17.87
N LEU A 737 -27.71 -0.57 -17.16
CA LEU A 737 -27.29 -0.91 -15.81
C LEU A 737 -27.56 0.30 -14.92
N LYS A 738 -28.13 0.07 -13.74
CA LYS A 738 -28.43 1.10 -12.74
C LYS A 738 -27.53 0.90 -11.54
N ALA A 739 -26.72 1.89 -11.22
CA ALA A 739 -25.89 1.87 -10.02
C ALA A 739 -26.76 2.06 -8.77
N LEU A 740 -26.54 1.23 -7.76
CA LEU A 740 -27.17 1.39 -6.44
C LEU A 740 -26.36 2.31 -5.51
N ARG A 741 -25.08 2.48 -5.79
CA ARG A 741 -24.19 3.35 -5.00
C ARG A 741 -24.57 4.81 -5.17
N ASP A 742 -24.29 5.61 -4.14
CA ASP A 742 -24.38 7.07 -4.24
C ASP A 742 -23.38 7.60 -5.28
N SER A 743 -23.68 8.80 -5.81
CA SER A 743 -22.82 9.53 -6.75
C SER A 743 -21.40 9.69 -6.19
N GLY A 744 -20.41 9.41 -7.04
CA GLY A 744 -19.00 9.41 -6.69
C GLY A 744 -18.21 10.51 -7.38
N LYS A 745 -16.89 10.29 -7.49
CA LYS A 745 -16.01 11.19 -8.25
C LYS A 745 -16.23 10.98 -9.75
N LYS A 746 -16.08 12.06 -10.51
CA LYS A 746 -16.04 11.98 -11.98
C LYS A 746 -14.85 11.14 -12.42
N THR A 747 -14.99 10.46 -13.56
CA THR A 747 -13.86 9.77 -14.19
C THR A 747 -12.85 10.80 -14.68
N ARG A 748 -11.57 10.60 -14.37
CA ARG A 748 -10.50 11.51 -14.80
C ARG A 748 -9.81 10.96 -16.04
N LEU A 749 -9.58 11.81 -17.03
CA LEU A 749 -8.82 11.51 -18.24
C LEU A 749 -7.54 12.36 -18.25
N VAL A 750 -6.40 11.71 -18.19
CA VAL A 750 -5.09 12.35 -18.04
C VAL A 750 -4.28 12.14 -19.31
N THR A 751 -3.90 13.22 -19.97
CA THR A 751 -3.03 13.17 -21.16
C THR A 751 -1.57 13.31 -20.75
N ALA A 752 -0.77 12.29 -21.07
CA ALA A 752 0.68 12.27 -20.85
C ALA A 752 1.45 12.42 -22.17
N ALA A 753 2.63 13.08 -22.14
CA ALA A 753 3.42 13.29 -23.35
C ALA A 753 4.16 12.02 -23.81
N ASN A 754 4.48 11.10 -22.90
CA ASN A 754 5.12 9.82 -23.18
C ASN A 754 4.87 8.80 -22.04
N ASP A 755 5.19 7.54 -22.31
CA ASP A 755 4.96 6.39 -21.41
C ASP A 755 5.70 6.53 -20.06
N LEU A 756 6.86 7.20 -20.04
CA LEU A 756 7.58 7.47 -18.80
C LEU A 756 6.86 8.51 -17.93
N GLN A 757 6.35 9.59 -18.53
CA GLN A 757 5.57 10.60 -17.82
C GLN A 757 4.24 10.05 -17.31
N GLU A 758 3.61 9.16 -18.08
CA GLU A 758 2.43 8.41 -17.66
C GLU A 758 2.74 7.59 -16.40
N ALA A 759 3.80 6.80 -16.40
CA ALA A 759 4.20 5.99 -15.25
C ALA A 759 4.58 6.85 -14.03
N ILE A 760 5.27 7.97 -14.23
CA ILE A 760 5.61 8.92 -13.15
C ILE A 760 4.33 9.56 -12.57
N TYR A 761 3.38 9.95 -13.42
CA TYR A 761 2.11 10.50 -12.98
C TYR A 761 1.35 9.49 -12.12
N ILE A 762 1.21 8.25 -12.59
CA ILE A 762 0.53 7.19 -11.85
C ILE A 762 1.21 6.98 -10.48
N ALA A 763 2.54 6.85 -10.43
CA ALA A 763 3.25 6.66 -9.17
C ALA A 763 3.05 7.83 -8.19
N LYS A 764 3.12 9.08 -8.68
CA LYS A 764 2.88 10.29 -7.87
C LYS A 764 1.44 10.40 -7.40
N GLU A 765 0.48 10.08 -8.25
CA GLU A 765 -0.94 10.12 -7.93
C GLU A 765 -1.29 9.06 -6.88
N ILE A 766 -0.71 7.86 -6.98
CA ILE A 766 -0.84 6.81 -5.96
C ILE A 766 -0.26 7.27 -4.63
N ASN A 767 0.94 7.84 -4.62
CA ASN A 767 1.55 8.42 -3.41
C ASN A 767 0.66 9.51 -2.79
N GLN A 768 0.06 10.37 -3.63
CA GLN A 768 -0.89 11.39 -3.16
C GLN A 768 -2.17 10.76 -2.58
N MET A 769 -2.71 9.71 -3.20
CA MET A 769 -3.92 9.03 -2.74
C MET A 769 -3.73 8.29 -1.41
N THR A 770 -2.53 7.77 -1.17
CA THR A 770 -2.17 7.18 0.12
C THR A 770 -1.84 8.24 1.19
N GLY A 771 -1.99 9.53 0.84
CA GLY A 771 -1.95 10.66 1.76
C GLY A 771 -0.59 11.32 1.89
N GLY A 772 0.30 11.16 0.92
CA GLY A 772 1.70 11.56 1.05
C GLY A 772 2.43 10.62 2.00
N MET A 773 3.60 10.17 1.58
CA MET A 773 4.47 9.32 2.39
C MET A 773 5.25 10.13 3.45
N ASP A 774 5.30 11.47 3.32
CA ASP A 774 6.08 12.37 4.18
C ASP A 774 5.28 13.62 4.66
N MET A 775 5.72 14.24 5.77
CA MET A 775 5.12 15.46 6.36
C MET A 775 5.06 16.67 5.39
N MET A 776 6.03 16.77 4.47
CA MET A 776 6.04 17.80 3.42
C MET A 776 5.00 17.55 2.32
N ASP A 777 4.75 16.29 1.97
CA ASP A 777 3.74 15.91 1.00
C ASP A 777 2.34 16.15 1.57
N VAL A 778 2.12 15.81 2.85
CA VAL A 778 0.89 16.16 3.56
C VAL A 778 0.62 17.68 3.52
N GLN A 779 1.63 18.52 3.79
CA GLN A 779 1.47 19.99 3.73
C GLN A 779 1.18 20.52 2.31
N ARG A 780 1.73 19.90 1.26
CA ARG A 780 1.45 20.28 -0.13
C ARG A 780 0.07 19.83 -0.60
N PHE A 781 -0.41 18.69 -0.11
CA PHE A 781 -1.58 17.99 -0.65
C PHE A 781 -2.81 18.03 0.29
N ALA A 782 -2.73 18.65 1.47
CA ALA A 782 -3.85 18.86 2.42
C ALA A 782 -5.06 19.61 1.84
N ALA A 783 -4.94 20.19 0.64
CA ALA A 783 -6.05 20.83 -0.04
C ALA A 783 -6.95 19.83 -0.80
N GLY A 784 -7.84 19.13 -0.08
CA GLY A 784 -9.17 18.82 -0.61
C GLY A 784 -9.52 17.38 -1.01
N ARG A 785 -8.92 16.33 -0.43
CA ARG A 785 -9.38 14.93 -0.66
C ARG A 785 -9.92 14.31 0.64
N GLU A 786 -11.11 13.71 0.55
CA GLU A 786 -11.90 13.28 1.71
C GLU A 786 -11.57 11.88 2.27
N THR A 787 -10.70 11.08 1.61
CA THR A 787 -10.36 9.71 2.07
C THR A 787 -8.91 9.33 1.76
N HIS A 788 -8.15 8.91 2.79
CA HIS A 788 -6.82 8.30 2.62
C HIS A 788 -6.96 6.82 2.25
N ARG A 789 -6.42 6.42 1.09
CA ARG A 789 -6.50 5.03 0.58
C ARG A 789 -5.31 4.20 1.06
N SER A 790 -5.49 2.89 1.19
CA SER A 790 -4.35 1.96 1.34
C SER A 790 -3.82 1.56 -0.04
N PHE A 791 -2.55 1.13 -0.13
CA PHE A 791 -1.99 0.66 -1.41
C PHE A 791 -2.77 -0.53 -1.99
N GLY A 792 -3.32 -1.40 -1.13
CA GLY A 792 -4.15 -2.55 -1.54
C GLY A 792 -5.51 -2.18 -2.16
N ASP A 793 -5.97 -0.93 -1.99
CA ASP A 793 -7.22 -0.45 -2.58
C ASP A 793 -7.02 0.02 -4.05
N ILE A 794 -5.80 -0.02 -4.57
CA ILE A 794 -5.41 0.56 -5.85
C ILE A 794 -4.94 -0.52 -6.83
N ALA A 795 -5.49 -0.51 -8.04
CA ALA A 795 -5.02 -1.31 -9.16
C ALA A 795 -4.63 -0.46 -10.38
N VAL A 796 -3.59 -0.89 -11.08
CA VAL A 796 -3.14 -0.34 -12.36
C VAL A 796 -3.28 -1.43 -13.43
N LEU A 797 -4.18 -1.21 -14.37
CA LEU A 797 -4.50 -2.13 -15.45
C LEU A 797 -3.83 -1.66 -16.75
N TYR A 798 -3.24 -2.59 -17.49
CA TYR A 798 -2.57 -2.33 -18.77
C TYR A 798 -2.90 -3.39 -19.82
N ARG A 799 -2.63 -3.12 -21.10
CA ARG A 799 -2.90 -4.09 -22.18
C ARG A 799 -1.79 -5.14 -22.30
N THR A 800 -0.54 -4.74 -22.12
CA THR A 800 0.64 -5.60 -22.36
C THR A 800 1.63 -5.58 -21.18
N HIS A 801 2.33 -6.69 -20.94
CA HIS A 801 3.36 -6.80 -19.90
C HIS A 801 4.57 -5.87 -20.11
N HIS A 802 4.74 -5.28 -21.31
CA HIS A 802 5.79 -4.29 -21.54
C HIS A 802 5.57 -3.02 -20.71
N GLN A 803 4.32 -2.57 -20.59
CA GLN A 803 3.94 -1.39 -19.79
C GLN A 803 4.22 -1.59 -18.30
N ALA A 804 4.06 -2.83 -17.79
CA ALA A 804 4.32 -3.18 -16.40
C ALA A 804 5.75 -2.82 -15.97
N ARG A 805 6.76 -3.08 -16.81
CA ARG A 805 8.17 -2.83 -16.47
C ARG A 805 8.47 -1.38 -16.13
N LEU A 806 7.88 -0.43 -16.88
CA LEU A 806 8.05 1.00 -16.62
C LEU A 806 7.35 1.41 -15.32
N LEU A 807 6.12 0.92 -15.10
CA LEU A 807 5.35 1.15 -13.88
C LEU A 807 6.08 0.60 -12.64
N GLU A 808 6.55 -0.65 -12.68
CA GLU A 808 7.34 -1.27 -11.62
C GLU A 808 8.57 -0.42 -11.26
N SER A 809 9.30 0.08 -12.27
CA SER A 809 10.49 0.89 -12.02
C SER A 809 10.17 2.24 -11.36
N CYS A 810 9.03 2.86 -11.71
CA CYS A 810 8.60 4.15 -11.15
C CYS A 810 8.05 3.98 -9.74
N LEU A 811 7.23 2.95 -9.50
CA LEU A 811 6.70 2.62 -8.17
C LEU A 811 7.83 2.27 -7.20
N ARG A 812 8.82 1.49 -7.64
CA ARG A 812 10.00 1.17 -6.83
C ARG A 812 10.83 2.40 -6.46
N LYS A 813 10.98 3.38 -7.36
CA LYS A 813 11.68 4.65 -7.09
C LYS A 813 10.96 5.50 -6.05
N GLU A 814 9.63 5.46 -6.06
CA GLU A 814 8.80 6.11 -5.06
C GLU A 814 8.61 5.25 -3.80
N SER A 815 9.29 4.10 -3.66
CA SER A 815 9.14 3.16 -2.55
C SER A 815 7.70 2.64 -2.33
N ILE A 816 6.92 2.57 -3.42
CA ILE A 816 5.55 2.06 -3.41
C ILE A 816 5.58 0.54 -3.61
N PRO A 817 5.04 -0.26 -2.67
CA PRO A 817 4.97 -1.71 -2.79
C PRO A 817 3.98 -2.09 -3.90
N CYS A 818 4.36 -3.03 -4.76
CA CYS A 818 3.45 -3.51 -5.81
C CYS A 818 3.54 -5.00 -6.10
N VAL A 819 2.39 -5.57 -6.48
CA VAL A 819 2.23 -6.98 -6.85
C VAL A 819 1.83 -7.03 -8.31
N VAL A 820 2.62 -7.75 -9.12
CA VAL A 820 2.34 -7.94 -10.55
C VAL A 820 1.63 -9.28 -10.74
N THR A 821 0.55 -9.28 -11.50
CA THR A 821 -0.25 -10.46 -11.82
C THR A 821 -0.13 -10.79 -13.30
N GLY A 822 0.08 -12.07 -13.62
CA GLY A 822 0.16 -12.61 -14.99
C GLY A 822 1.38 -13.52 -15.24
N LYS A 823 1.30 -14.30 -16.32
CA LYS A 823 2.41 -15.16 -16.79
C LYS A 823 3.46 -14.31 -17.49
N ASP A 824 4.55 -14.00 -16.79
CA ASP A 824 5.64 -13.26 -17.39
C ASP A 824 6.38 -14.12 -18.45
N PRO A 825 6.85 -13.52 -19.57
CA PRO A 825 7.60 -14.25 -20.61
C PRO A 825 8.86 -14.96 -20.13
N PHE A 826 9.42 -14.59 -18.98
CA PHE A 826 10.63 -15.22 -18.44
C PHE A 826 10.40 -16.69 -18.03
N LEU A 827 9.15 -17.08 -17.73
CA LEU A 827 8.79 -18.46 -17.43
C LEU A 827 9.07 -19.41 -18.60
N GLN A 828 9.10 -18.87 -19.82
CA GLN A 828 9.34 -19.63 -21.04
C GLN A 828 10.82 -19.83 -21.35
N GLU A 829 11.72 -19.27 -20.56
CA GLU A 829 13.13 -19.39 -20.80
C GLU A 829 13.69 -20.74 -20.33
N LYS A 830 14.65 -21.28 -21.09
CA LYS A 830 15.23 -22.61 -20.86
C LYS A 830 15.65 -22.82 -19.39
N ALA A 831 16.44 -21.92 -18.81
CA ALA A 831 16.95 -22.10 -17.45
C ALA A 831 15.84 -22.20 -16.38
N VAL A 832 14.75 -21.43 -16.56
CA VAL A 832 13.61 -21.40 -15.64
C VAL A 832 12.75 -22.65 -15.82
N LYS A 833 12.44 -23.02 -17.07
CA LYS A 833 11.71 -24.25 -17.39
C LYS A 833 12.40 -25.49 -16.84
N GLU A 834 13.71 -25.62 -17.09
CA GLU A 834 14.46 -26.77 -16.60
C GLU A 834 14.58 -26.78 -15.08
N THR A 835 14.61 -25.61 -14.41
CA THR A 835 14.53 -25.56 -12.94
C THR A 835 13.18 -26.08 -12.45
N ILE A 836 12.07 -25.64 -13.04
CA ILE A 836 10.72 -26.10 -12.71
C ILE A 836 10.61 -27.62 -12.92
N HIS A 837 11.12 -28.12 -14.05
CA HIS A 837 11.15 -29.56 -14.34
C HIS A 837 12.02 -30.34 -13.34
N PHE A 838 13.16 -29.80 -12.91
CA PHE A 838 14.02 -30.45 -11.92
C PHE A 838 13.28 -30.65 -10.59
N PHE A 839 12.68 -29.59 -10.04
CA PHE A 839 11.96 -29.68 -8.77
C PHE A 839 10.71 -30.57 -8.87
N ARG A 840 10.06 -30.60 -10.04
CA ARG A 840 8.94 -31.51 -10.29
C ARG A 840 9.37 -32.98 -10.34
N ALA A 841 10.40 -33.30 -11.12
CA ALA A 841 10.97 -34.65 -11.17
C ALA A 841 11.45 -35.11 -9.78
N LEU A 842 11.96 -34.18 -8.97
CA LEU A 842 12.36 -34.43 -7.59
C LEU A 842 11.17 -34.79 -6.68
N LEU A 843 10.02 -34.13 -6.83
CA LEU A 843 8.80 -34.44 -6.09
C LEU A 843 8.14 -35.75 -6.56
N GLU A 844 8.19 -36.04 -7.86
CA GLU A 844 7.59 -37.23 -8.48
C GLU A 844 8.48 -38.48 -8.34
N GLY A 845 9.76 -38.31 -7.97
CA GLY A 845 10.74 -39.39 -7.83
C GLY A 845 11.25 -39.93 -9.17
N ASP A 846 11.07 -39.20 -10.26
CA ASP A 846 11.47 -39.60 -11.62
C ASP A 846 12.96 -39.33 -11.86
N ARG A 847 13.76 -40.39 -11.73
CA ARG A 847 15.23 -40.32 -11.92
C ARG A 847 15.62 -40.12 -13.38
N GLU A 848 14.83 -40.60 -14.33
CA GLU A 848 15.14 -40.49 -15.76
C GLU A 848 14.94 -39.06 -16.24
N GLN A 849 13.81 -38.46 -15.85
CA GLN A 849 13.52 -37.05 -16.12
C GLN A 849 14.55 -36.12 -15.44
N MET A 850 14.96 -36.43 -14.21
CA MET A 850 16.00 -35.68 -13.51
C MET A 850 17.36 -35.74 -14.21
N GLU A 851 17.77 -36.91 -14.72
CA GLU A 851 19.01 -37.08 -15.48
C GLU A 851 18.96 -36.31 -16.82
N ALA A 852 17.81 -36.34 -17.50
CA ALA A 852 17.58 -35.59 -18.72
C ALA A 852 17.66 -34.07 -18.50
N VAL A 853 16.98 -33.55 -17.46
CA VAL A 853 17.00 -32.12 -17.09
C VAL A 853 18.42 -31.67 -16.71
N SER A 854 19.12 -32.48 -15.91
CA SER A 854 20.50 -32.17 -15.49
C SER A 854 21.45 -32.09 -16.68
N SER A 855 21.28 -32.96 -17.68
CA SER A 855 22.05 -32.95 -18.94
C SER A 855 21.78 -31.72 -19.80
N ARG A 856 20.61 -31.08 -19.65
CA ARG A 856 20.24 -29.84 -20.36
C ARG A 856 20.68 -28.57 -19.63
N LEU A 857 20.80 -28.61 -18.30
CA LEU A 857 21.19 -27.50 -17.44
C LEU A 857 22.71 -27.37 -17.28
N PHE A 858 23.41 -28.48 -17.09
CA PHE A 858 24.82 -28.50 -16.72
C PHE A 858 25.69 -29.05 -17.87
N ALA A 859 26.75 -28.32 -18.21
CA ALA A 859 27.70 -28.76 -19.24
C ALA A 859 28.73 -29.79 -18.70
N GLU A 860 29.08 -29.71 -17.42
CA GLU A 860 30.08 -30.55 -16.77
C GLU A 860 29.43 -31.54 -15.80
N ASN A 861 29.76 -32.82 -15.93
CA ASN A 861 29.29 -33.93 -15.07
C ASN A 861 27.79 -33.87 -14.71
N PRO A 862 26.89 -33.70 -15.69
CA PRO A 862 25.47 -33.39 -15.43
C PRO A 862 24.78 -34.40 -14.52
N ARG A 863 25.09 -35.69 -14.67
CA ARG A 863 24.53 -36.76 -13.85
C ARG A 863 24.93 -36.66 -12.38
N GLN A 864 26.22 -36.43 -12.09
CA GLN A 864 26.72 -36.31 -10.72
C GLN A 864 26.22 -35.03 -10.07
N THR A 865 26.23 -33.91 -10.81
CA THR A 865 25.73 -32.61 -10.33
C THR A 865 24.23 -32.68 -10.02
N GLY A 866 23.43 -33.29 -10.90
CA GLY A 866 22.00 -33.50 -10.68
C GLY A 866 21.69 -34.35 -9.44
N GLN A 867 22.42 -35.46 -9.26
CA GLN A 867 22.27 -36.32 -8.08
C GLN A 867 22.65 -35.61 -6.78
N TYR A 868 23.77 -34.88 -6.77
CA TYR A 868 24.20 -34.09 -5.62
C TYR A 868 23.16 -33.03 -5.21
N LEU A 869 22.58 -32.32 -6.20
CA LEU A 869 21.55 -31.33 -5.93
C LEU A 869 20.26 -31.98 -5.43
N ALA A 870 19.86 -33.13 -5.98
CA ALA A 870 18.68 -33.87 -5.54
C ALA A 870 18.80 -34.31 -4.07
N GLU A 871 19.94 -34.88 -3.68
CA GLU A 871 20.20 -35.30 -2.29
C GLU A 871 20.17 -34.11 -1.31
N ARG A 872 20.59 -32.92 -1.76
CA ARG A 872 20.57 -31.69 -0.96
C ARG A 872 19.17 -31.11 -0.79
N PHE A 873 18.38 -31.05 -1.86
CA PHE A 873 17.09 -30.36 -1.85
C PHE A 873 15.92 -31.24 -1.38
N LEU A 874 15.95 -32.54 -1.66
CA LEU A 874 14.86 -33.47 -1.32
C LEU A 874 14.41 -33.39 0.16
N PRO A 875 15.30 -33.45 1.18
CA PRO A 875 14.87 -33.37 2.58
C PRO A 875 14.35 -31.99 3.00
N ARG A 876 14.63 -30.94 2.22
CA ARG A 876 14.26 -29.55 2.53
C ARG A 876 12.93 -29.15 1.89
N LEU A 877 12.42 -29.90 0.91
CA LEU A 877 11.16 -29.61 0.21
C LEU A 877 9.93 -29.59 1.14
N GLU A 878 9.95 -30.39 2.22
CA GLU A 878 8.83 -30.47 3.17
C GLU A 878 8.92 -29.44 4.32
N THR A 879 10.12 -28.92 4.58
CA THR A 879 10.40 -28.09 5.78
C THR A 879 10.69 -26.63 5.45
N GLU A 880 11.14 -26.33 4.23
CA GLU A 880 11.50 -24.99 3.81
C GLU A 880 10.56 -24.45 2.73
N ARG A 881 10.42 -23.13 2.69
CA ARG A 881 9.58 -22.44 1.72
C ARG A 881 10.20 -22.48 0.31
N PRO A 882 9.37 -22.50 -0.75
CA PRO A 882 9.85 -22.49 -2.13
C PRO A 882 10.79 -21.33 -2.47
N SER A 883 10.56 -20.14 -1.91
CA SER A 883 11.38 -18.95 -2.18
C SER A 883 12.82 -19.11 -1.68
N ALA A 884 13.01 -19.70 -0.50
CA ALA A 884 14.32 -19.97 0.08
C ALA A 884 15.07 -21.05 -0.71
N LEU A 885 14.36 -22.11 -1.10
CA LEU A 885 14.91 -23.22 -1.90
C LEU A 885 15.39 -22.75 -3.27
N LEU A 886 14.60 -21.91 -3.95
CA LEU A 886 14.97 -21.34 -5.24
C LEU A 886 16.17 -20.38 -5.17
N ARG A 887 16.34 -19.69 -4.03
CA ARG A 887 17.51 -18.83 -3.79
C ARG A 887 18.79 -19.66 -3.67
N ASP A 888 18.80 -20.69 -2.82
CA ASP A 888 19.95 -21.60 -2.71
C ASP A 888 20.20 -22.28 -4.07
N TRP A 889 19.16 -22.70 -4.79
CA TRP A 889 19.30 -23.24 -6.15
C TRP A 889 20.00 -22.27 -7.10
N ALA A 890 19.62 -20.99 -7.11
CA ALA A 890 20.24 -19.98 -7.95
C ALA A 890 21.70 -19.71 -7.58
N GLU A 891 22.06 -19.79 -6.29
CA GLU A 891 23.43 -19.66 -5.81
C GLU A 891 24.30 -20.86 -6.20
N GLN A 892 23.81 -22.09 -6.02
CA GLN A 892 24.56 -23.32 -6.31
C GLN A 892 24.76 -23.56 -7.81
N THR A 893 23.75 -23.26 -8.63
CA THR A 893 23.79 -23.57 -10.07
C THR A 893 24.52 -22.51 -10.89
N GLY A 894 24.74 -21.31 -10.33
CA GLY A 894 25.44 -20.21 -11.02
C GLY A 894 24.74 -19.73 -12.31
N LEU A 895 23.49 -20.12 -12.55
CA LEU A 895 22.73 -19.82 -13.77
C LEU A 895 22.56 -18.29 -13.92
N LYS A 896 23.25 -17.69 -14.90
CA LYS A 896 23.08 -16.29 -15.29
C LYS A 896 22.03 -16.16 -16.42
N PRO A 897 21.21 -15.10 -16.41
CA PRO A 897 21.25 -13.94 -15.50
C PRO A 897 20.40 -14.11 -14.23
N ARG A 898 21.01 -13.87 -13.05
CA ARG A 898 20.41 -13.93 -11.70
C ARG A 898 18.99 -13.33 -11.61
N ALA A 899 18.76 -12.22 -12.32
CA ALA A 899 17.50 -11.48 -12.33
C ALA A 899 16.24 -12.30 -12.71
N ARG A 900 16.36 -13.43 -13.43
CA ARG A 900 15.20 -14.28 -13.78
C ARG A 900 14.86 -15.29 -12.70
N MET A 901 15.90 -15.84 -12.05
CA MET A 901 15.74 -16.73 -10.91
C MET A 901 15.21 -15.95 -9.70
N ASP A 902 15.66 -14.70 -9.53
CA ASP A 902 15.12 -13.78 -8.54
C ASP A 902 13.61 -13.59 -8.72
N ARG A 903 13.14 -13.40 -9.97
CA ARG A 903 11.70 -13.30 -10.28
C ARG A 903 10.93 -14.59 -9.99
N LEU A 904 11.53 -15.75 -10.24
CA LEU A 904 10.90 -17.03 -9.88
C LEU A 904 10.76 -17.15 -8.35
N GLY A 905 11.78 -16.72 -7.61
CA GLY A 905 11.75 -16.59 -6.15
C GLY A 905 10.68 -15.61 -5.66
N GLU A 906 10.55 -14.44 -6.32
CA GLU A 906 9.50 -13.42 -6.04
C GLU A 906 8.07 -13.96 -6.26
N MET A 907 7.88 -14.95 -7.13
CA MET A 907 6.59 -15.62 -7.34
C MET A 907 6.32 -16.70 -6.28
N ALA A 908 7.36 -17.39 -5.85
CA ALA A 908 7.31 -18.41 -4.82
C ALA A 908 6.92 -17.87 -3.42
N VAL A 909 7.03 -16.55 -3.19
CA VAL A 909 6.69 -15.87 -1.92
C VAL A 909 5.26 -16.16 -1.43
N PHE A 910 4.33 -16.38 -2.35
CA PHE A 910 2.92 -16.61 -2.04
C PHE A 910 2.58 -18.05 -1.65
N TYR A 911 3.55 -18.96 -1.68
CA TYR A 911 3.35 -20.39 -1.48
C TYR A 911 4.18 -20.87 -0.29
N ASP A 912 3.57 -21.69 0.56
CA ASP A 912 4.27 -22.31 1.69
C ASP A 912 4.88 -23.66 1.30
N ARG A 913 4.41 -24.31 0.23
CA ARG A 913 4.90 -25.61 -0.25
C ARG A 913 5.26 -25.60 -1.75
N MET A 914 6.25 -26.42 -2.12
CA MET A 914 6.80 -26.48 -3.49
C MET A 914 5.84 -27.11 -4.49
N ASP A 915 5.09 -28.13 -4.09
CA ASP A 915 4.06 -28.78 -4.90
C ASP A 915 2.98 -27.77 -5.33
N GLU A 916 2.43 -27.01 -4.38
CA GLU A 916 1.44 -25.98 -4.65
C GLU A 916 1.95 -24.89 -5.61
N PHE A 917 3.22 -24.47 -5.44
CA PHE A 917 3.85 -23.48 -6.31
C PHE A 917 3.98 -23.98 -7.75
N LEU A 918 4.52 -25.19 -7.94
CA LEU A 918 4.72 -25.77 -9.27
C LEU A 918 3.38 -26.05 -9.97
N ASP A 919 2.40 -26.59 -9.23
CA ASP A 919 1.04 -26.79 -9.73
C ASP A 919 0.43 -25.48 -10.21
N ASN A 920 0.59 -24.38 -9.47
CA ASN A 920 0.06 -23.09 -9.88
C ASN A 920 0.78 -22.50 -11.10
N LEU A 921 2.10 -22.70 -11.27
CA LEU A 921 2.80 -22.26 -12.47
C LEU A 921 2.31 -22.99 -13.73
N LEU A 922 2.00 -24.27 -13.60
CA LEU A 922 1.55 -25.13 -14.69
C LEU A 922 0.07 -24.91 -15.02
N LEU A 923 -0.80 -25.02 -14.01
CA LEU A 923 -2.25 -25.06 -14.14
C LEU A 923 -2.91 -23.69 -13.93
N GLY A 924 -2.21 -22.73 -13.32
CA GLY A 924 -2.76 -21.42 -12.98
C GLY A 924 -3.03 -20.55 -14.22
N GLU A 925 -4.09 -19.75 -14.14
CA GLU A 925 -4.41 -18.73 -15.14
C GLU A 925 -3.64 -17.43 -14.87
N GLU A 926 -3.74 -16.43 -15.77
CA GLU A 926 -3.02 -15.15 -15.59
C GLU A 926 -3.33 -14.49 -14.25
N GLN A 927 -4.57 -14.54 -13.78
CA GLN A 927 -5.02 -13.97 -12.50
C GLN A 927 -4.51 -14.70 -11.25
N ASP A 928 -4.05 -15.94 -11.40
CA ASP A 928 -3.60 -16.81 -10.30
C ASP A 928 -2.09 -16.69 -10.07
N ILE A 929 -1.39 -16.13 -11.06
CA ILE A 929 0.06 -16.04 -11.04
C ILE A 929 0.46 -14.65 -10.61
N ARG A 930 1.10 -14.57 -9.44
CA ARG A 930 1.46 -13.32 -8.78
C ARG A 930 2.95 -13.26 -8.52
N ARG A 931 3.51 -12.06 -8.61
CA ARG A 931 4.90 -11.76 -8.32
C ARG A 931 4.98 -10.54 -7.39
N SER A 932 5.63 -10.70 -6.24
CA SER A 932 5.92 -9.59 -5.35
C SER A 932 7.15 -8.84 -5.86
N THR A 933 7.02 -7.55 -6.14
CA THR A 933 8.19 -6.73 -6.54
C THR A 933 8.99 -6.18 -5.36
N ALA A 934 8.49 -6.44 -4.13
CA ALA A 934 8.99 -5.93 -2.86
C ALA A 934 9.70 -7.01 -2.00
N GLY A 935 10.02 -8.18 -2.58
CA GLY A 935 10.70 -9.26 -1.85
C GLY A 935 9.76 -10.17 -1.05
N GLU A 936 10.36 -10.95 -0.14
CA GLU A 936 9.81 -12.18 0.47
C GLU A 936 8.63 -12.02 1.44
N GLN A 937 8.23 -10.81 1.81
CA GLN A 937 7.29 -10.67 2.94
C GLN A 937 6.13 -9.68 2.70
N TYR A 938 5.93 -9.24 1.45
CA TYR A 938 4.76 -8.43 1.10
C TYR A 938 3.52 -9.30 0.81
N ARG A 939 2.81 -9.74 1.86
CA ARG A 939 1.55 -10.49 1.74
C ARG A 939 0.29 -9.60 1.74
N SER A 940 0.36 -8.37 2.26
CA SER A 940 -0.81 -7.48 2.39
C SER A 940 -0.47 -6.00 2.15
N GLY A 941 -1.37 -5.28 1.46
CA GLY A 941 -1.30 -3.81 1.35
C GLY A 941 -0.37 -3.28 0.26
N ALA A 942 -0.42 -3.82 -0.97
CA ALA A 942 0.38 -3.37 -2.11
C ALA A 942 -0.48 -3.00 -3.34
N VAL A 943 0.04 -2.13 -4.20
CA VAL A 943 -0.62 -1.75 -5.46
C VAL A 943 -0.66 -2.95 -6.40
N SER A 944 -1.82 -3.26 -6.97
CA SER A 944 -1.97 -4.39 -7.88
C SER A 944 -1.74 -3.98 -9.34
N LEU A 945 -0.75 -4.56 -10.00
CA LEU A 945 -0.46 -4.40 -11.43
C LEU A 945 -0.93 -5.64 -12.18
N MET A 946 -1.76 -5.48 -13.19
CA MET A 946 -2.26 -6.62 -13.97
C MET A 946 -2.69 -6.23 -15.38
N THR A 947 -2.83 -7.22 -16.25
CA THR A 947 -3.42 -7.02 -17.58
C THR A 947 -4.93 -6.79 -17.47
N PHE A 948 -5.55 -6.18 -18.49
CA PHE A 948 -7.02 -6.09 -18.55
C PHE A 948 -7.69 -7.48 -18.44
N HIS A 949 -7.08 -8.52 -19.03
CA HIS A 949 -7.54 -9.90 -18.93
C HIS A 949 -7.41 -10.44 -17.50
N GLY A 950 -6.26 -10.22 -16.84
CA GLY A 950 -6.02 -10.65 -15.46
C GLY A 950 -6.90 -9.94 -14.43
N ALA A 951 -7.53 -8.82 -14.79
CA ALA A 951 -8.46 -8.08 -13.93
C ALA A 951 -9.88 -8.66 -13.90
N LYS A 952 -10.22 -9.58 -14.80
CA LYS A 952 -11.55 -10.18 -14.87
C LYS A 952 -11.90 -10.86 -13.54
N GLY A 953 -13.17 -10.74 -13.13
CA GLY A 953 -13.63 -11.22 -11.81
C GLY A 953 -13.23 -10.34 -10.62
N LEU A 954 -12.14 -9.57 -10.70
CA LEU A 954 -11.65 -8.71 -9.61
C LEU A 954 -12.39 -7.37 -9.53
N GLU A 955 -12.18 -6.65 -8.42
CA GLU A 955 -12.76 -5.33 -8.16
C GLU A 955 -11.90 -4.52 -7.17
N PHE A 956 -11.71 -3.23 -7.45
CA PHE A 956 -10.86 -2.34 -6.65
C PHE A 956 -11.54 -0.99 -6.40
N PRO A 957 -11.37 -0.38 -5.21
CA PRO A 957 -11.81 0.98 -4.95
C PRO A 957 -11.33 1.99 -6.00
N VAL A 958 -10.04 1.95 -6.35
CA VAL A 958 -9.42 2.83 -7.34
C VAL A 958 -8.78 2.01 -8.45
N VAL A 959 -9.04 2.39 -9.70
CA VAL A 959 -8.43 1.75 -10.87
C VAL A 959 -7.84 2.79 -11.82
N PHE A 960 -6.58 2.58 -12.20
CA PHE A 960 -5.92 3.27 -13.29
C PHE A 960 -5.97 2.38 -14.55
N LEU A 961 -6.47 2.88 -15.67
CA LEU A 961 -6.32 2.22 -16.97
C LEU A 961 -5.18 2.93 -17.73
N CYS A 962 -4.08 2.20 -17.93
CA CYS A 962 -2.83 2.70 -18.46
C CYS A 962 -2.69 2.45 -19.96
N GLY A 963 -2.24 3.46 -20.71
CA GLY A 963 -1.99 3.39 -22.13
C GLY A 963 -3.26 3.33 -22.98
N VAL A 964 -4.26 4.14 -22.66
CA VAL A 964 -5.50 4.27 -23.45
C VAL A 964 -5.24 5.11 -24.71
N LYS A 965 -4.37 4.62 -25.61
CA LYS A 965 -3.89 5.29 -26.82
C LYS A 965 -4.00 4.41 -28.06
N GLU A 966 -3.97 5.04 -29.23
CA GLU A 966 -4.01 4.35 -30.53
C GLU A 966 -2.89 3.29 -30.62
N GLY A 967 -3.20 2.12 -31.18
CA GLY A 967 -2.29 0.99 -31.32
C GLY A 967 -2.04 0.16 -30.04
N VAL A 968 -2.49 0.63 -28.88
CA VAL A 968 -2.46 -0.14 -27.62
C VAL A 968 -3.83 -0.66 -27.24
N ILE A 969 -4.85 0.21 -27.22
CA ILE A 969 -6.25 -0.19 -27.07
C ILE A 969 -7.11 0.69 -28.00
N PRO A 970 -7.73 0.13 -29.05
CA PRO A 970 -7.61 -1.26 -29.50
C PRO A 970 -6.20 -1.61 -30.00
N LEU A 971 -5.82 -2.88 -29.86
CA LEU A 971 -4.62 -3.44 -30.49
C LEU A 971 -4.88 -3.68 -31.99
N GLU A 972 -4.00 -3.23 -32.88
CA GLU A 972 -4.20 -3.29 -34.35
C GLU A 972 -4.50 -4.69 -34.90
N SER A 973 -3.98 -5.73 -34.26
CA SER A 973 -4.13 -7.13 -34.69
C SER A 973 -5.35 -7.84 -34.11
N ALA A 974 -6.13 -7.18 -33.25
CA ALA A 974 -7.26 -7.75 -32.53
C ALA A 974 -8.60 -7.27 -33.08
N ASP A 975 -9.67 -8.04 -32.81
CA ASP A 975 -11.04 -7.64 -33.14
C ASP A 975 -11.44 -6.39 -32.33
N PRO A 976 -11.81 -5.26 -32.99
CA PRO A 976 -12.23 -4.04 -32.31
C PRO A 976 -13.42 -4.26 -31.35
N GLU A 977 -14.34 -5.17 -31.65
CA GLU A 977 -15.47 -5.47 -30.75
C GLU A 977 -15.03 -6.22 -29.48
N GLU A 978 -14.02 -7.08 -29.58
CA GLU A 978 -13.40 -7.74 -28.42
C GLU A 978 -12.59 -6.75 -27.58
N GLU A 979 -11.79 -5.88 -28.21
CA GLU A 979 -11.02 -4.84 -27.51
C GLU A 979 -11.93 -3.82 -26.81
N ARG A 980 -13.11 -3.52 -27.37
CA ARG A 980 -14.13 -2.69 -26.72
C ARG A 980 -14.71 -3.36 -25.47
N ARG A 981 -14.98 -4.67 -25.53
CA ARG A 981 -15.39 -5.47 -24.35
C ARG A 981 -14.28 -5.52 -23.30
N LEU A 982 -13.02 -5.62 -23.73
CA LEU A 982 -11.85 -5.59 -22.85
C LEU A 982 -11.74 -4.25 -22.11
N PHE A 983 -11.92 -3.13 -22.82
CA PHE A 983 -11.94 -1.80 -22.21
C PHE A 983 -13.11 -1.64 -21.22
N TYR A 984 -14.32 -2.09 -21.59
CA TYR A 984 -15.49 -2.12 -20.72
C TYR A 984 -15.25 -2.94 -19.44
N VAL A 985 -14.63 -4.11 -19.55
CA VAL A 985 -14.25 -4.93 -18.39
C VAL A 985 -13.31 -4.14 -17.48
N GLY A 986 -12.27 -3.50 -18.04
CA GLY A 986 -11.32 -2.67 -17.30
C GLY A 986 -11.97 -1.54 -16.50
N MET A 987 -12.87 -0.78 -17.14
CA MET A 987 -13.61 0.31 -16.49
C MET A 987 -14.47 -0.19 -15.33
N THR A 988 -15.17 -1.31 -15.53
CA THR A 988 -16.11 -1.89 -14.54
C THR A 988 -15.42 -2.66 -13.40
N ARG A 989 -14.09 -2.64 -13.34
CA ARG A 989 -13.33 -3.10 -12.16
C ARG A 989 -13.30 -2.04 -11.06
N ALA A 990 -13.47 -0.76 -11.43
CA ALA A 990 -13.45 0.36 -10.49
C ALA A 990 -14.75 0.47 -9.69
N LYS A 991 -14.64 0.62 -8.37
CA LYS A 991 -15.80 0.85 -7.49
C LYS A 991 -16.08 2.33 -7.27
N GLU A 992 -15.05 3.14 -7.02
CA GLU A 992 -15.21 4.51 -6.50
C GLU A 992 -14.51 5.57 -7.35
N GLU A 993 -13.32 5.26 -7.90
CA GLU A 993 -12.55 6.20 -8.71
C GLU A 993 -11.90 5.49 -9.90
N LEU A 994 -12.12 6.05 -11.10
CA LEU A 994 -11.57 5.57 -12.36
C LEU A 994 -10.71 6.68 -12.98
N ILE A 995 -9.45 6.35 -13.27
CA ILE A 995 -8.49 7.26 -13.89
C ILE A 995 -7.99 6.62 -15.18
N LEU A 996 -8.20 7.29 -16.30
CA LEU A 996 -7.75 6.89 -17.61
C LEU A 996 -6.52 7.70 -17.97
N THR A 997 -5.42 7.06 -18.35
CA THR A 997 -4.24 7.75 -18.88
C THR A 997 -4.12 7.50 -20.38
N THR A 998 -3.90 8.56 -21.15
CA THR A 998 -3.82 8.52 -22.60
C THR A 998 -2.57 9.24 -23.11
N GLY A 999 -2.15 8.90 -24.32
CA GLY A 999 -1.04 9.54 -25.03
C GLY A 999 -1.55 10.24 -26.29
N ASN A 1000 -0.61 10.80 -27.07
CA ASN A 1000 -0.90 11.37 -28.38
C ASN A 1000 -0.36 10.44 -29.48
N PRO A 1001 -1.21 9.92 -30.40
CA PRO A 1001 -2.66 10.12 -30.52
C PRO A 1001 -3.51 9.28 -29.51
N PRO A 1002 -4.71 9.77 -29.13
CA PRO A 1002 -5.60 9.09 -28.18
C PRO A 1002 -6.31 7.88 -28.81
N SER A 1003 -6.83 6.98 -27.97
CA SER A 1003 -7.67 5.85 -28.42
C SER A 1003 -9.01 6.31 -28.98
N GLU A 1004 -9.49 5.67 -30.04
CA GLU A 1004 -10.83 5.88 -30.60
C GLU A 1004 -11.95 5.64 -29.57
N PHE A 1005 -11.74 4.75 -28.60
CA PHE A 1005 -12.74 4.45 -27.56
C PHE A 1005 -12.98 5.63 -26.61
N LEU A 1006 -12.10 6.63 -26.59
CA LEU A 1006 -12.29 7.84 -25.80
C LEU A 1006 -13.32 8.81 -26.43
N GLU A 1007 -13.59 8.69 -27.73
CA GLU A 1007 -14.63 9.48 -28.41
C GLU A 1007 -16.06 9.03 -28.02
N ASP A 1008 -16.18 7.78 -27.57
CA ASP A 1008 -17.45 7.19 -27.14
C ASP A 1008 -17.87 7.58 -25.71
N LEU A 1009 -16.99 8.29 -25.00
CA LEU A 1009 -17.25 8.74 -23.64
C LEU A 1009 -18.07 10.03 -23.60
N PRO A 1010 -18.99 10.19 -22.63
CA PRO A 1010 -19.84 11.37 -22.55
C PRO A 1010 -19.05 12.64 -22.14
N LEU A 1011 -19.31 13.75 -22.84
CA LEU A 1011 -18.59 15.02 -22.67
C LEU A 1011 -18.69 15.64 -21.27
N PHE A 1012 -19.76 15.40 -20.53
CA PHE A 1012 -20.04 16.06 -19.23
C PHE A 1012 -19.62 15.22 -18.00
N GLY A 1013 -19.33 13.93 -18.19
CA GLY A 1013 -19.03 12.96 -17.13
C GLY A 1013 -17.55 12.80 -16.80
N ILE A 1014 -16.65 13.53 -17.50
CA ILE A 1014 -15.20 13.35 -17.43
C ILE A 1014 -14.49 14.65 -17.06
N GLU A 1015 -13.52 14.55 -16.15
CA GLU A 1015 -12.57 15.62 -15.83
C GLU A 1015 -11.27 15.40 -16.62
N ARG A 1016 -10.89 16.36 -17.48
CA ARG A 1016 -9.69 16.26 -18.32
C ARG A 1016 -8.51 16.98 -17.66
N GLU A 1017 -7.37 16.31 -17.61
CA GLU A 1017 -6.13 16.82 -17.04
C GLU A 1017 -4.94 16.59 -17.98
N GLU A 1018 -3.94 17.45 -17.93
CA GLU A 1018 -2.65 17.24 -18.58
C GLU A 1018 -1.56 17.04 -17.52
N THR A 1019 -0.59 16.16 -17.78
CA THR A 1019 0.53 15.91 -16.85
C THR A 1019 1.41 17.15 -16.64
N LEU A 1020 1.37 18.12 -17.57
CA LEU A 1020 2.13 19.36 -17.54
C LEU A 1020 1.24 20.56 -17.16
N LYS A 1021 1.04 20.80 -15.86
CA LYS A 1021 0.83 22.19 -15.43
C LYS A 1021 2.17 22.90 -15.58
N LYS A 1022 2.37 23.62 -16.69
CA LYS A 1022 3.33 24.73 -16.72
C LYS A 1022 2.98 25.61 -15.53
N LYS A 1023 3.80 25.59 -14.47
CA LYS A 1023 3.88 26.75 -13.60
C LYS A 1023 4.37 27.86 -14.50
N GLU A 1024 3.48 28.76 -14.90
CA GLU A 1024 3.89 30.10 -15.28
C GLU A 1024 4.54 30.70 -14.03
N ASN A 1025 5.83 30.46 -13.88
CA ASN A 1025 6.67 31.38 -13.13
C ASN A 1025 6.64 32.66 -13.95
N GLU A 1026 5.81 33.63 -13.57
CA GLU A 1026 6.04 35.04 -13.86
C GLU A 1026 7.33 35.48 -13.13
N GLY A 1027 8.46 34.89 -13.52
CA GLY A 1027 9.78 35.37 -13.20
C GLY A 1027 10.21 36.24 -14.37
N VAL A 1028 10.00 37.55 -14.25
CA VAL A 1028 10.65 38.50 -15.16
C VAL A 1028 12.16 38.34 -14.97
N GLN A 1029 12.84 37.85 -16.00
CA GLN A 1029 14.29 37.83 -16.06
C GLN A 1029 14.76 39.29 -16.05
N LEU A 1030 15.26 39.77 -14.91
CA LEU A 1030 15.94 41.05 -14.83
C LEU A 1030 17.27 40.92 -15.57
N ASP A 1031 17.33 41.56 -16.74
CA ASP A 1031 18.54 41.63 -17.55
C ASP A 1031 19.58 42.53 -16.87
N PHE A 1032 20.82 42.06 -16.80
CA PHE A 1032 21.90 42.61 -15.97
C PHE A 1032 22.50 43.94 -16.48
N PHE A 1033 21.79 44.65 -17.37
CA PHE A 1033 22.27 45.88 -18.03
C PHE A 1033 21.53 47.16 -17.61
N HIS A 1034 20.70 47.11 -16.56
CA HIS A 1034 20.10 48.31 -15.96
C HIS A 1034 20.29 48.38 -14.44
N LEU A 1035 21.55 48.39 -14.00
CA LEU A 1035 21.98 49.01 -12.74
C LEU A 1035 23.17 49.94 -12.99
#